data_AF-A0A3M5X9F5-F1
#
_entry.id   AF-A0A3M5X9F5-F1
#
_cell.length_a   1.000
_cell.length_b   1.000
_cell.length_c   1.000
_cell.angle_alpha   90.00
_cell.angle_beta   90.00
_cell.angle_gamma   90.00
#
_symmetry.space_group_name_H-M   'P 1'
#
loop_
_entity.id
_entity.type
_entity.pdbx_description
1 polymer ?
#
loop_
_entity_poly.entity_id
_entity_poly.type
_entity_poly.pdbx_seq_one_letter_code
_entity_poly.pdbx_strand_id
1 'polypeptide(L)'
;MSPPPSQASKTDQQLLRERAQQFVLDYPDLHDLAYIAASKIILQHTHRMFNPEKVYWHRFGSASSSPRTFTGWQHSGKPVQSMTLIELLMKHFSAHDQEASDELSLYGGFYTDGPDHGFFDERNEVPMLPQDVLNDMWTLDFSSLYSRRMERFWNTHSDNFCILAKAQYLVAAGHCLRKGQLSPDDFKQVTRVVIADPLQTPTLKALQEPLPLPPGVSVHTLDIDGIKAHDLLRIVIAGGREVIYWPDAEQPFMAFDSERALYHWLKEQFMGEQAAKAMTGHFLRGEASRTQDGARFARAVSDLLAHDWRADVRLINQSQAPIAGDPFIYLRDVARQAMSADAGEILTSNTDLLKQIWIGYLSAFLRAFGGLAPLSWPVALTLVGASLANTGLNIDQAVNGKTPAQRRAGVLGAILNTLYLLFNLPLLMSIRVAPQPLQVTTTDVASISSEALEGGSVLANPLDNMEGNLLLDTLTPSAEEGRLRGVYTLGNGETWIKLAHLPYRVMFNEQQQCWMVVNPDNPFAFIGSKPVRLNAEGKWTLMASPGLQGGSPMDVQIPSGSASAPVGKPYATVGSSFWDRYLQTDIFNEQHFAETALARQKQVMSIWDATPEDVLESDSSPDGNEVYRDPWQGKHRVFKLGDDDYYAANITLYTQDDAQFNRFLRTGESLGRNQVRAVERLADDIHVVGYNNDVELYRGGSGDRGTSGAVFRSGQIKVGDVLVNTDVTSFSENPYVVSAFASSRAGAPASAMLGPVTFDDTSVVFVLPKGRYLRATPVAPFSASPDEAESIFLPGCYFQIDSIEEVSGEFYRIMKVQMQEVDRPIQGRALYDMRTGEPFSREQYALKLGTDAKVLVDRFFPQNPMTDLFSPH
;
A
#
# COMPACT_ATOMS: atom_id res chain seq x y z
N MET A 1 12.51 -13.54 38.60
CA MET A 1 11.42 -12.83 37.91
C MET A 1 12.08 -11.86 36.96
N SER A 2 12.11 -12.19 35.67
CA SER A 2 12.52 -11.24 34.63
C SER A 2 11.57 -10.04 34.69
N PRO A 3 12.06 -8.81 34.49
CA PRO A 3 11.15 -7.68 34.38
C PRO A 3 10.20 -7.94 33.20
N PRO A 4 8.92 -7.51 33.28
CA PRO A 4 8.03 -7.59 32.14
C PRO A 4 8.68 -6.86 30.96
N PRO A 5 8.55 -7.37 29.72
CA PRO A 5 9.05 -6.65 28.56
C PRO A 5 8.45 -5.25 28.57
N SER A 6 9.30 -4.23 28.54
CA SER A 6 8.87 -2.85 28.34
C SER A 6 8.04 -2.84 27.06
N GLN A 7 6.74 -2.52 27.15
CA GLN A 7 5.91 -2.29 25.97
C GLN A 7 6.63 -1.23 25.12
N ALA A 8 7.22 -1.67 24.00
CA ALA A 8 7.83 -0.75 23.06
C ALA A 8 6.77 0.29 22.66
N SER A 9 7.11 1.57 22.73
CA SER A 9 6.21 2.63 22.29
C SER A 9 5.84 2.37 20.83
N LYS A 10 4.53 2.28 20.53
CA LYS A 10 4.05 2.06 19.16
C LYS A 10 4.58 3.15 18.22
N THR A 11 4.98 2.75 17.02
CA THR A 11 5.42 3.69 15.98
C THR A 11 4.22 4.47 15.43
N ASP A 12 4.47 5.64 14.82
CA ASP A 12 3.41 6.44 14.18
C ASP A 12 2.67 5.64 13.10
N GLN A 13 3.38 4.79 12.36
CA GLN A 13 2.78 3.90 11.37
C GLN A 13 1.84 2.88 12.01
N GLN A 14 2.22 2.25 13.12
CA GLN A 14 1.34 1.33 13.85
C GLN A 14 0.09 2.04 14.37
N LEU A 15 0.25 3.22 14.97
CA LEU A 15 -0.86 4.02 15.47
C LEU A 15 -1.84 4.44 14.36
N LEU A 16 -1.35 4.80 13.18
CA LEU A 16 -2.20 5.14 12.04
C LEU A 16 -2.91 3.92 11.45
N ARG A 17 -2.25 2.76 11.38
CA ARG A 17 -2.87 1.51 10.93
C ARG A 17 -4.01 1.09 11.86
N GLU A 18 -3.83 1.19 13.18
CA GLU A 18 -4.89 0.92 14.17
C GLU A 18 -6.07 1.89 14.03
N ARG A 19 -5.79 3.19 13.81
CA ARG A 19 -6.84 4.20 13.56
C ARG A 19 -7.61 3.91 12.26
N ALA A 20 -6.94 3.49 11.20
CA ALA A 20 -7.56 3.10 9.93
C ALA A 20 -8.44 1.86 10.08
N GLN A 21 -7.96 0.84 10.79
CA GLN A 21 -8.74 -0.36 11.12
C GLN A 21 -10.03 0.01 11.87
N GLN A 22 -9.91 0.78 12.95
CA GLN A 22 -11.08 1.20 13.72
C GLN A 22 -12.03 2.07 12.88
N PHE A 23 -11.49 2.98 12.06
CA PHE A 23 -12.29 3.83 11.17
C PHE A 23 -13.16 3.01 10.20
N VAL A 24 -12.58 1.99 9.56
CA VAL A 24 -13.30 1.14 8.61
C VAL A 24 -14.29 0.21 9.31
N LEU A 25 -13.93 -0.34 10.48
CA LEU A 25 -14.82 -1.18 11.29
C LEU A 25 -16.05 -0.42 11.79
N ASP A 26 -15.87 0.84 12.18
CA ASP A 26 -16.96 1.69 12.67
C ASP A 26 -17.73 2.43 11.59
N TYR A 27 -17.30 2.33 10.33
CA TYR A 27 -17.94 3.00 9.21
C TYR A 27 -19.43 2.60 9.11
N PRO A 28 -20.36 3.57 9.01
CA PRO A 28 -21.80 3.33 9.02
C PRO A 28 -22.27 2.83 7.65
N ASP A 29 -21.94 1.58 7.35
CA ASP A 29 -22.44 0.91 6.15
C ASP A 29 -23.94 0.60 6.29
N LEU A 30 -24.72 1.15 5.37
CA LEU A 30 -26.19 1.06 5.39
C LEU A 30 -26.68 -0.37 5.13
N HIS A 31 -26.01 -1.08 4.22
CA HIS A 31 -26.35 -2.45 3.85
C HIS A 31 -26.06 -3.40 5.01
N ASP A 32 -24.90 -3.27 5.65
CA ASP A 32 -24.55 -4.09 6.82
C ASP A 32 -25.53 -3.90 7.97
N LEU A 33 -25.93 -2.65 8.23
CA LEU A 33 -26.92 -2.38 9.27
C LEU A 33 -28.27 -3.02 8.94
N ALA A 34 -28.69 -2.95 7.67
CA ALA A 34 -29.93 -3.55 7.20
C ALA A 34 -29.87 -5.09 7.26
N TYR A 35 -28.75 -5.69 6.88
CA TYR A 35 -28.49 -7.12 6.98
C TYR A 35 -28.59 -7.61 8.43
N ILE A 36 -27.94 -6.91 9.37
CA ILE A 36 -27.99 -7.25 10.81
C ILE A 36 -29.42 -7.13 11.35
N ALA A 37 -30.14 -6.06 10.99
CA ALA A 37 -31.51 -5.87 11.42
C ALA A 37 -32.44 -6.96 10.88
N ALA A 38 -32.36 -7.26 9.58
CA ALA A 38 -33.13 -8.32 8.94
C ALA A 38 -32.82 -9.70 9.54
N SER A 39 -31.54 -9.99 9.81
CA SER A 39 -31.12 -11.23 10.47
C SER A 39 -31.74 -11.39 11.85
N LYS A 40 -31.82 -10.31 12.64
CA LYS A 40 -32.46 -10.32 13.96
C LYS A 40 -33.96 -10.60 13.87
N ILE A 41 -34.65 -9.96 12.92
CA ILE A 41 -36.09 -10.21 12.67
C ILE A 41 -36.31 -11.70 12.34
N ILE A 42 -35.51 -12.25 11.42
CA ILE A 42 -35.61 -13.66 11.05
C ILE A 42 -35.37 -14.59 12.25
N LEU A 43 -34.31 -14.34 13.01
CA LEU A 43 -33.95 -15.18 14.15
C LEU A 43 -35.02 -15.11 15.27
N GLN A 44 -35.60 -13.93 15.49
CA GLN A 44 -36.65 -13.70 16.47
C GLN A 44 -37.88 -14.55 16.19
N HIS A 45 -38.32 -14.64 14.93
CA HIS A 45 -39.54 -15.35 14.54
C HIS A 45 -39.34 -16.82 14.21
N THR A 46 -38.24 -17.16 13.52
CA THR A 46 -38.04 -18.51 13.01
C THR A 46 -37.22 -19.40 13.94
N HIS A 47 -36.49 -18.79 14.90
CA HIS A 47 -35.45 -19.45 15.70
C HIS A 47 -34.40 -20.20 14.87
N ARG A 48 -34.24 -19.81 13.60
CA ARG A 48 -33.30 -20.37 12.63
C ARG A 48 -32.52 -19.26 11.96
N MET A 49 -31.32 -19.59 11.51
CA MET A 49 -30.50 -18.69 10.71
C MET A 49 -30.85 -18.86 9.24
N PHE A 50 -31.37 -17.80 8.60
CA PHE A 50 -31.47 -17.71 7.15
C PHE A 50 -30.62 -16.54 6.66
N ASN A 51 -30.10 -16.62 5.43
CA ASN A 51 -29.46 -15.48 4.79
C ASN A 51 -30.55 -14.47 4.35
N PRO A 52 -30.59 -13.25 4.91
CA PRO A 52 -31.61 -12.25 4.57
C PRO A 52 -31.63 -11.82 3.10
N GLU A 53 -30.52 -11.95 2.38
CA GLU A 53 -30.45 -11.68 0.92
C GLU A 53 -31.17 -12.76 0.10
N LYS A 54 -31.42 -13.92 0.71
CA LYS A 54 -32.16 -15.04 0.10
C LYS A 54 -33.52 -15.27 0.73
N VAL A 55 -33.97 -14.36 1.61
CA VAL A 55 -35.33 -14.36 2.13
C VAL A 55 -36.10 -13.29 1.38
N TYR A 56 -37.15 -13.68 0.68
CA TYR A 56 -37.95 -12.82 -0.17
C TYR A 56 -39.33 -12.60 0.43
N TRP A 57 -39.74 -11.34 0.48
CA TRP A 57 -41.15 -10.94 0.56
C TRP A 57 -41.76 -10.97 -0.83
N HIS A 58 -42.77 -11.81 -1.02
CA HIS A 58 -43.55 -11.88 -2.26
C HIS A 58 -44.99 -11.46 -2.02
N ARG A 59 -45.54 -10.71 -2.97
CA ARG A 59 -46.96 -10.35 -3.03
C ARG A 59 -47.62 -10.93 -4.27
N PHE A 60 -48.84 -11.43 -4.12
CA PHE A 60 -49.61 -12.11 -5.16
C PHE A 60 -50.97 -11.46 -5.36
N GLY A 61 -51.55 -11.63 -6.56
CA GLY A 61 -52.91 -11.19 -6.86
C GLY A 61 -54.00 -12.20 -6.50
N SER A 62 -53.61 -13.40 -6.06
CA SER A 62 -54.52 -14.49 -5.70
C SER A 62 -53.90 -15.39 -4.63
N ALA A 63 -54.75 -16.05 -3.85
CA ALA A 63 -54.35 -16.95 -2.78
C ALA A 63 -55.23 -18.21 -2.75
N SER A 64 -54.67 -19.33 -2.31
CA SER A 64 -55.42 -20.55 -2.04
C SER A 64 -55.16 -20.98 -0.60
N SER A 65 -56.21 -21.34 0.14
CA SER A 65 -56.03 -21.77 1.53
C SER A 65 -55.27 -23.10 1.60
N SER A 66 -54.30 -23.18 2.51
CA SER A 66 -53.56 -24.40 2.81
C SER A 66 -53.34 -24.53 4.32
N PRO A 67 -53.77 -25.62 4.97
CA PRO A 67 -53.51 -25.83 6.39
C PRO A 67 -52.05 -26.24 6.69
N ARG A 68 -51.21 -26.43 5.66
CA ARG A 68 -49.82 -26.86 5.81
C ARG A 68 -48.83 -25.71 5.86
N THR A 69 -49.21 -24.54 5.33
CA THR A 69 -48.38 -23.33 5.27
C THR A 69 -48.52 -22.49 6.53
N PHE A 70 -47.45 -21.81 6.92
CA PHE A 70 -47.38 -20.98 8.13
C PHE A 70 -48.41 -19.84 8.13
N THR A 71 -48.63 -19.18 6.98
CA THR A 71 -49.61 -18.09 6.85
C THR A 71 -51.06 -18.59 6.70
N GLY A 72 -51.26 -19.89 6.46
CA GLY A 72 -52.54 -20.47 6.06
C GLY A 72 -52.88 -20.34 4.57
N TRP A 73 -51.97 -19.79 3.76
CA TRP A 73 -52.16 -19.54 2.33
C TRP A 73 -50.95 -20.02 1.50
N GLN A 74 -51.25 -20.55 0.31
CA GLN A 74 -50.27 -20.88 -0.72
C GLN A 74 -50.56 -20.09 -2.00
N HIS A 75 -49.52 -19.89 -2.81
CA HIS A 75 -49.59 -19.09 -4.04
C HIS A 75 -48.95 -19.80 -5.23
N SER A 76 -49.39 -19.42 -6.43
CA SER A 76 -48.85 -19.93 -7.69
C SER A 76 -48.72 -18.82 -8.72
N GLY A 77 -47.80 -19.01 -9.66
CA GLY A 77 -47.45 -18.02 -10.67
C GLY A 77 -46.44 -17.00 -10.16
N LYS A 78 -46.19 -15.98 -10.98
CA LYS A 78 -45.20 -14.94 -10.69
C LYS A 78 -45.75 -13.93 -9.68
N PRO A 79 -45.00 -13.59 -8.62
CA PRO A 79 -45.40 -12.52 -7.70
C PRO A 79 -45.62 -11.19 -8.45
N VAL A 80 -46.63 -10.43 -8.01
CA VAL A 80 -46.89 -9.05 -8.45
C VAL A 80 -45.81 -8.10 -7.91
N GLN A 81 -45.31 -8.41 -6.72
CA GLN A 81 -44.18 -7.71 -6.10
C GLN A 81 -43.27 -8.75 -5.47
N SER A 82 -41.96 -8.54 -5.60
CA SER A 82 -40.94 -9.38 -5.01
C SER A 82 -39.80 -8.49 -4.56
N MET A 83 -39.34 -8.70 -3.33
CA MET A 83 -38.17 -8.02 -2.77
C MET A 83 -37.52 -8.89 -1.70
N THR A 84 -36.22 -8.78 -1.49
CA THR A 84 -35.55 -9.39 -0.34
C THR A 84 -36.02 -8.74 0.96
N LEU A 85 -35.81 -9.40 2.11
CA LEU A 85 -36.15 -8.82 3.40
C LEU A 85 -35.35 -7.53 3.67
N ILE A 86 -34.13 -7.45 3.17
CA ILE A 86 -33.30 -6.23 3.27
C ILE A 86 -33.93 -5.11 2.46
N GLU A 87 -34.35 -5.37 1.22
CA GLU A 87 -35.07 -4.39 0.38
C GLU A 87 -36.36 -3.92 1.03
N LEU A 88 -37.12 -4.84 1.64
CA LEU A 88 -38.35 -4.52 2.36
C LEU A 88 -38.09 -3.62 3.57
N LEU A 89 -37.02 -3.87 4.32
CA LEU A 89 -36.62 -3.04 5.47
C LEU A 89 -36.31 -1.59 5.06
N MET A 90 -35.71 -1.41 3.88
CA MET A 90 -35.34 -0.10 3.33
C MET A 90 -36.53 0.63 2.70
N LYS A 91 -37.38 -0.09 1.96
CA LYS A 91 -38.55 0.49 1.29
C LYS A 91 -39.75 0.70 2.20
N HIS A 92 -39.75 0.00 3.33
CA HIS A 92 -40.93 -0.22 4.16
C HIS A 92 -42.07 -0.91 3.39
N PHE A 93 -43.06 -1.39 4.13
CA PHE A 93 -44.35 -1.78 3.56
C PHE A 93 -45.07 -0.54 3.01
N SER A 94 -45.90 -0.70 1.97
CA SER A 94 -46.62 0.44 1.37
C SER A 94 -47.60 1.07 2.36
N ALA A 95 -48.00 2.33 2.14
CA ALA A 95 -48.99 2.98 3.01
C ALA A 95 -50.29 2.17 3.14
N HIS A 96 -50.71 1.55 2.03
CA HIS A 96 -51.88 0.66 2.02
C HIS A 96 -51.69 -0.59 2.89
N ASP A 97 -50.50 -1.19 2.88
CA ASP A 97 -50.16 -2.36 3.70
C ASP A 97 -50.18 -2.08 5.19
N GLN A 98 -49.80 -0.85 5.56
CA GLN A 98 -49.80 -0.40 6.93
C GLN A 98 -51.24 -0.22 7.44
N GLU A 99 -52.16 0.18 6.57
CA GLU A 99 -53.59 0.31 6.89
C GLU A 99 -54.34 -1.04 6.88
N ALA A 100 -54.03 -1.91 5.91
CA ALA A 100 -54.67 -3.21 5.69
C ALA A 100 -53.72 -4.39 6.06
N SER A 101 -53.14 -4.34 7.26
CA SER A 101 -52.10 -5.29 7.69
C SER A 101 -52.57 -6.75 7.81
N ASP A 102 -53.88 -6.99 7.92
CA ASP A 102 -54.50 -8.31 7.92
C ASP A 102 -54.49 -8.97 6.52
N GLU A 103 -54.53 -8.18 5.46
CA GLU A 103 -54.44 -8.67 4.08
C GLU A 103 -53.03 -9.12 3.69
N LEU A 104 -52.00 -8.72 4.45
CA LEU A 104 -50.60 -9.05 4.14
C LEU A 104 -50.35 -10.56 4.16
N SER A 105 -50.91 -11.28 5.13
CA SER A 105 -50.79 -12.74 5.22
C SER A 105 -51.65 -13.47 4.18
N LEU A 106 -52.72 -12.82 3.69
CA LEU A 106 -53.59 -13.37 2.66
C LEU A 106 -52.93 -13.29 1.27
N TYR A 107 -52.30 -12.16 0.94
CA TYR A 107 -51.73 -11.91 -0.38
C TYR A 107 -50.21 -11.95 -0.43
N GLY A 108 -49.54 -12.34 0.64
CA GLY A 108 -48.09 -12.43 0.66
C GLY A 108 -47.53 -13.33 1.75
N GLY A 109 -46.23 -13.59 1.62
CA GLY A 109 -45.46 -14.41 2.54
C GLY A 109 -43.96 -14.26 2.33
N PHE A 110 -43.18 -14.84 3.24
CA PHE A 110 -41.73 -14.90 3.14
C PHE A 110 -41.27 -16.25 2.62
N TYR A 111 -40.31 -16.27 1.69
CA TYR A 111 -39.85 -17.49 1.02
C TYR A 111 -38.34 -17.48 0.79
N THR A 112 -37.73 -18.66 0.70
CA THR A 112 -36.29 -18.81 0.36
C THR A 112 -36.02 -18.71 -1.13
N ASP A 113 -37.05 -18.89 -1.96
CA ASP A 113 -36.93 -18.93 -3.41
C ASP A 113 -37.36 -17.59 -4.05
N GLY A 114 -36.65 -17.21 -5.11
CA GLY A 114 -36.92 -15.99 -5.87
C GLY A 114 -38.22 -16.03 -6.70
N PRO A 115 -38.56 -14.93 -7.39
CA PRO A 115 -39.86 -14.75 -8.05
C PRO A 115 -40.17 -15.73 -9.19
N ASP A 116 -39.16 -16.40 -9.75
CA ASP A 116 -39.32 -17.31 -10.89
C ASP A 116 -39.59 -18.77 -10.49
N HIS A 117 -39.71 -19.08 -9.18
CA HIS A 117 -39.99 -20.45 -8.71
C HIS A 117 -41.36 -20.98 -9.14
N GLY A 118 -42.37 -20.11 -9.22
CA GLY A 118 -43.71 -20.42 -9.74
C GLY A 118 -44.71 -21.08 -8.76
N PHE A 119 -44.25 -21.66 -7.65
CA PHE A 119 -45.10 -22.16 -6.56
C PHE A 119 -44.52 -21.77 -5.20
N PHE A 120 -45.36 -21.24 -4.31
CA PHE A 120 -44.93 -20.70 -3.03
C PHE A 120 -45.83 -21.28 -1.94
N ASP A 121 -45.27 -22.22 -1.16
CA ASP A 121 -45.98 -23.06 -0.19
C ASP A 121 -45.02 -23.55 0.92
N GLU A 122 -45.43 -24.56 1.70
CA GLU A 122 -44.68 -25.05 2.87
C GLU A 122 -43.26 -25.54 2.56
N ARG A 123 -42.95 -25.79 1.27
CA ARG A 123 -41.65 -26.33 0.84
C ARG A 123 -40.56 -25.27 0.76
N ASN A 124 -40.93 -24.00 0.59
CA ASN A 124 -40.00 -22.89 0.47
C ASN A 124 -40.38 -21.67 1.33
N GLU A 125 -41.37 -21.80 2.21
CA GLU A 125 -41.74 -20.74 3.15
C GLU A 125 -40.67 -20.51 4.23
N VAL A 126 -40.56 -19.25 4.65
CA VAL A 126 -39.84 -18.84 5.85
C VAL A 126 -40.90 -18.51 6.89
N PRO A 127 -40.91 -19.19 8.07
CA PRO A 127 -42.02 -19.14 9.01
C PRO A 127 -42.05 -17.82 9.79
N MET A 128 -42.52 -16.77 9.12
CA MET A 128 -42.70 -15.42 9.66
C MET A 128 -44.04 -14.86 9.17
N LEU A 129 -44.80 -14.24 10.06
CA LEU A 129 -46.02 -13.54 9.67
C LEU A 129 -45.67 -12.13 9.17
N PRO A 130 -46.15 -11.71 7.98
CA PRO A 130 -45.92 -10.38 7.45
C PRO A 130 -46.32 -9.24 8.38
N GLN A 131 -47.42 -9.41 9.11
CA GLN A 131 -47.90 -8.43 10.10
C GLN A 131 -46.94 -8.28 11.29
N ASP A 132 -46.36 -9.38 11.77
CA ASP A 132 -45.39 -9.33 12.86
C ASP A 132 -44.08 -8.68 12.41
N VAL A 133 -43.63 -8.98 11.19
CA VAL A 133 -42.46 -8.32 10.59
C VAL A 133 -42.71 -6.82 10.39
N LEU A 134 -43.92 -6.42 9.96
CA LEU A 134 -44.31 -5.01 9.89
C LEU A 134 -44.18 -4.32 11.27
N ASN A 135 -44.69 -4.96 12.34
CA ASN A 135 -44.60 -4.44 13.70
C ASN A 135 -43.16 -4.31 14.20
N ASP A 136 -42.30 -5.29 13.90
CA ASP A 136 -40.88 -5.22 14.23
C ASP A 136 -40.18 -4.07 13.50
N MET A 137 -40.47 -3.88 12.20
CA MET A 137 -39.90 -2.79 11.41
C MET A 137 -40.30 -1.42 11.95
N TRP A 138 -41.55 -1.26 12.39
CA TRP A 138 -42.02 -0.05 13.07
C TRP A 138 -41.29 0.18 14.40
N THR A 139 -41.09 -0.87 15.19
CA THR A 139 -40.41 -0.80 16.49
C THR A 139 -38.92 -0.48 16.34
N LEU A 140 -38.29 -1.00 15.28
CA LEU A 140 -36.86 -0.83 15.02
C LEU A 140 -36.49 0.63 14.69
N ASP A 141 -37.37 1.35 13.99
CA ASP A 141 -37.10 2.67 13.38
C ASP A 141 -35.71 2.70 12.73
N PHE A 142 -35.60 2.02 11.59
CA PHE A 142 -34.34 1.80 10.89
C PHE A 142 -33.65 3.12 10.50
N SER A 143 -34.43 4.14 10.13
CA SER A 143 -33.90 5.45 9.76
C SER A 143 -33.23 6.15 10.93
N SER A 144 -33.88 6.17 12.10
CA SER A 144 -33.27 6.71 13.32
C SER A 144 -32.10 5.87 13.81
N LEU A 145 -32.15 4.54 13.63
CA LEU A 145 -31.02 3.65 13.95
C LEU A 145 -29.78 3.99 13.13
N TYR A 146 -29.94 4.14 11.81
CA TYR A 146 -28.85 4.51 10.92
C TYR A 146 -28.32 5.91 11.22
N SER A 147 -29.22 6.88 11.40
CA SER A 147 -28.84 8.27 11.73
C SER A 147 -28.00 8.36 13.01
N ARG A 148 -28.38 7.63 14.07
CA ARG A 148 -27.57 7.54 15.31
C ARG A 148 -26.21 6.89 15.10
N ARG A 149 -26.11 5.85 14.26
CA ARG A 149 -24.83 5.19 13.94
C ARG A 149 -23.91 6.13 13.17
N MET A 150 -24.45 6.88 12.19
CA MET A 150 -23.74 7.90 11.44
C MET A 150 -23.25 9.05 12.34
N GLU A 151 -24.11 9.59 13.22
CA GLU A 151 -23.71 10.65 14.16
C GLU A 151 -22.59 10.17 15.10
N ARG A 152 -22.72 8.96 15.65
CA ARG A 152 -21.67 8.36 16.49
C ARG A 152 -20.36 8.21 15.73
N PHE A 153 -20.42 7.74 14.48
CA PHE A 153 -19.24 7.60 13.63
C PHE A 153 -18.53 8.94 13.47
N TRP A 154 -19.24 10.00 13.04
CA TRP A 154 -18.62 11.31 12.85
C TRP A 154 -18.10 11.91 14.17
N ASN A 155 -18.80 11.72 15.29
CA ASN A 155 -18.33 12.20 16.59
C ASN A 155 -17.03 11.50 17.03
N THR A 156 -16.84 10.22 16.71
CA THR A 156 -15.64 9.45 17.08
C THR A 156 -14.50 9.61 16.08
N HIS A 157 -14.81 9.71 14.78
CA HIS A 157 -13.84 9.54 13.69
C HIS A 157 -13.59 10.79 12.85
N SER A 158 -14.14 11.96 13.21
CA SER A 158 -13.89 13.22 12.49
C SER A 158 -12.41 13.53 12.29
N ASP A 159 -11.59 13.36 13.34
CA ASP A 159 -10.15 13.64 13.23
C ASP A 159 -9.42 12.55 12.44
N ASN A 160 -9.82 11.28 12.62
CA ASN A 160 -9.26 10.19 11.83
C ASN A 160 -9.53 10.38 10.33
N PHE A 161 -10.72 10.87 9.96
CA PHE A 161 -11.02 11.22 8.58
C PHE A 161 -10.02 12.24 8.03
N CYS A 162 -9.79 13.36 8.74
CA CYS A 162 -8.87 14.40 8.28
C CYS A 162 -7.44 13.87 8.12
N ILE A 163 -6.98 13.05 9.07
CA ILE A 163 -5.64 12.43 9.03
C ILE A 163 -5.50 11.51 7.81
N LEU A 164 -6.47 10.63 7.57
CA LEU A 164 -6.43 9.71 6.44
C LEU A 164 -6.59 10.46 5.11
N ALA A 165 -7.37 11.53 5.05
CA ALA A 165 -7.51 12.36 3.86
C ALA A 165 -6.22 13.14 3.52
N LYS A 166 -5.49 13.59 4.55
CA LYS A 166 -4.14 14.17 4.38
C LYS A 166 -3.14 13.13 3.88
N ALA A 167 -3.18 11.92 4.43
CA ALA A 167 -2.33 10.81 3.97
C ALA A 167 -2.57 10.50 2.49
N GLN A 168 -3.85 10.33 2.12
CA GLN A 168 -4.31 10.15 0.75
C GLN A 168 -3.81 11.24 -0.19
N TYR A 169 -4.01 12.50 0.18
CA TYR A 169 -3.60 13.66 -0.62
C TYR A 169 -2.08 13.67 -0.90
N LEU A 170 -1.27 13.36 0.11
CA LEU A 170 0.20 13.32 -0.03
C LEU A 170 0.66 12.19 -0.94
N VAL A 171 0.08 10.99 -0.79
CA VAL A 171 0.40 9.85 -1.64
C VAL A 171 -0.03 10.12 -3.09
N ALA A 172 -1.23 10.69 -3.29
CA ALA A 172 -1.73 11.09 -4.59
C ALA A 172 -0.80 12.11 -5.28
N ALA A 173 -0.28 13.09 -4.52
CA ALA A 173 0.68 14.05 -5.03
C ALA A 173 2.01 13.38 -5.43
N GLY A 174 2.51 12.47 -4.59
CA GLY A 174 3.75 11.72 -4.86
C GLY A 174 3.65 10.84 -6.09
N HIS A 175 2.49 10.22 -6.28
CA HIS A 175 2.16 9.43 -7.45
C HIS A 175 2.06 10.25 -8.73
N CYS A 176 1.34 11.38 -8.70
CA CYS A 176 1.28 12.32 -9.83
C CYS A 176 2.66 12.86 -10.19
N LEU A 177 3.49 13.17 -9.19
CA LEU A 177 4.88 13.52 -9.43
C LEU A 177 5.57 12.36 -10.12
N ARG A 178 5.53 11.13 -9.61
CA ARG A 178 6.20 9.97 -10.24
C ARG A 178 5.79 9.76 -11.69
N LYS A 179 4.50 9.92 -12.02
CA LYS A 179 3.96 9.90 -13.39
C LYS A 179 4.40 11.11 -14.24
N GLY A 180 4.92 12.17 -13.65
CA GLY A 180 5.26 13.40 -14.39
C GLY A 180 4.04 14.24 -14.73
N GLN A 181 2.91 13.95 -14.08
CA GLN A 181 1.69 14.75 -14.12
C GLN A 181 1.80 15.99 -13.23
N LEU A 182 2.71 15.97 -12.25
CA LEU A 182 3.13 17.14 -11.48
C LEU A 182 4.62 17.43 -11.70
N SER A 183 4.98 18.72 -11.72
CA SER A 183 6.38 19.15 -11.67
C SER A 183 6.92 19.03 -10.22
N PRO A 184 8.25 18.93 -10.02
CA PRO A 184 8.83 18.95 -8.67
C PRO A 184 8.47 20.20 -7.86
N ASP A 185 8.36 21.35 -8.53
CA ASP A 185 7.97 22.61 -7.89
C ASP A 185 6.49 22.60 -7.50
N ASP A 186 5.59 22.17 -8.39
CA ASP A 186 4.16 22.05 -8.07
C ASP A 186 3.95 21.07 -6.91
N PHE A 187 4.61 19.91 -6.96
CA PHE A 187 4.59 18.92 -5.89
C PHE A 187 4.98 19.51 -4.54
N LYS A 188 6.08 20.28 -4.50
CA LYS A 188 6.54 20.96 -3.28
C LYS A 188 5.51 21.95 -2.74
N GLN A 189 4.81 22.67 -3.61
CA GLN A 189 3.83 23.66 -3.19
C GLN A 189 2.54 23.01 -2.70
N VAL A 190 2.04 21.98 -3.40
CA VAL A 190 0.80 21.29 -2.99
C VAL A 190 0.98 20.48 -1.72
N THR A 191 2.15 19.83 -1.51
CA THR A 191 2.42 19.06 -0.28
C THR A 191 2.55 19.93 0.96
N ARG A 192 3.00 21.19 0.80
CA ARG A 192 3.06 22.20 1.88
C ARG A 192 1.70 22.64 2.43
N VAL A 193 0.61 22.24 1.79
CA VAL A 193 -0.74 22.36 2.38
C VAL A 193 -0.90 21.45 3.59
N VAL A 194 -0.13 20.35 3.67
CA VAL A 194 -0.24 19.32 4.71
C VAL A 194 1.00 19.24 5.61
N ILE A 195 2.21 19.21 5.02
CA ILE A 195 3.47 18.99 5.75
C ILE A 195 4.53 20.02 5.38
N ALA A 196 5.40 20.38 6.33
CA ALA A 196 6.42 21.40 6.12
C ALA A 196 7.47 21.00 5.06
N ASP A 197 7.90 19.73 5.08
CA ASP A 197 8.89 19.17 4.17
C ASP A 197 8.44 17.79 3.65
N PRO A 198 8.17 17.64 2.34
CA PRO A 198 7.78 16.37 1.75
C PRO A 198 8.91 15.33 1.65
N LEU A 199 10.16 15.71 1.95
CA LEU A 199 11.31 14.78 1.96
C LEU A 199 11.47 14.07 3.30
N GLN A 200 10.76 14.49 4.35
CA GLN A 200 10.77 13.82 5.65
C GLN A 200 9.59 12.86 5.77
N THR A 201 9.81 11.74 6.47
CA THR A 201 8.73 10.80 6.77
C THR A 201 7.66 11.49 7.62
N PRO A 202 6.38 11.49 7.18
CA PRO A 202 5.31 12.14 7.93
C PRO A 202 5.11 11.51 9.31
N THR A 203 4.87 12.34 10.33
CA THR A 203 4.53 11.90 11.69
C THR A 203 3.02 11.99 11.92
N LEU A 204 2.50 11.20 12.86
CA LEU A 204 1.07 11.30 13.25
C LEU A 204 0.72 12.72 13.70
N LYS A 205 1.63 13.34 14.46
CA LYS A 205 1.48 14.73 14.94
C LYS A 205 1.40 15.72 13.78
N ALA A 206 2.25 15.59 12.77
CA ALA A 206 2.24 16.46 11.60
C ALA A 206 0.94 16.37 10.78
N LEU A 207 0.30 15.19 10.73
CA LEU A 207 -0.99 15.03 10.06
C LEU A 207 -2.16 15.59 10.89
N GLN A 208 -2.03 15.59 12.22
CA GLN A 208 -3.06 16.10 13.14
C GLN A 208 -3.08 17.63 13.21
N GLU A 209 -1.90 18.26 13.32
CA GLU A 209 -1.80 19.69 13.52
C GLU A 209 -2.01 20.45 12.20
N PRO A 210 -2.85 21.51 12.17
CA PRO A 210 -2.98 22.35 10.99
C PRO A 210 -1.70 23.16 10.78
N LEU A 211 -1.18 23.18 9.56
CA LEU A 211 -0.04 24.00 9.18
C LEU A 211 -0.53 25.36 8.66
N PRO A 212 0.06 26.50 9.07
CA PRO A 212 -0.20 27.77 8.39
C PRO A 212 0.27 27.67 6.94
N LEU A 213 -0.61 28.03 5.99
CA LEU A 213 -0.29 27.98 4.57
C LEU A 213 0.92 28.88 4.24
N PRO A 214 1.86 28.42 3.40
CA PRO A 214 2.99 29.23 2.98
C PRO A 214 2.55 30.54 2.28
N PRO A 215 3.32 31.62 2.38
CA PRO A 215 3.06 32.84 1.61
C PRO A 215 2.95 32.54 0.12
N GLY A 216 1.84 32.97 -0.50
CA GLY A 216 1.58 32.73 -1.93
C GLY A 216 0.89 31.40 -2.25
N VAL A 217 0.53 30.59 -1.25
CA VAL A 217 -0.33 29.42 -1.42
C VAL A 217 -1.68 29.68 -0.75
N SER A 218 -2.77 29.43 -1.47
CA SER A 218 -4.13 29.53 -0.94
C SER A 218 -5.01 28.43 -1.52
N VAL A 219 -5.94 27.91 -0.72
CA VAL A 219 -6.84 26.83 -1.11
C VAL A 219 -8.26 27.37 -1.19
N HIS A 220 -8.96 27.06 -2.27
CA HIS A 220 -10.28 27.57 -2.62
C HIS A 220 -11.18 26.44 -3.10
N THR A 221 -12.48 26.70 -3.16
CA THR A 221 -13.41 25.90 -3.94
C THR A 221 -13.30 26.26 -5.42
N LEU A 222 -13.48 25.29 -6.30
CA LEU A 222 -13.78 25.56 -7.72
C LEU A 222 -15.25 25.98 -7.82
N ASP A 223 -15.57 26.99 -8.63
CA ASP A 223 -16.98 27.35 -8.90
C ASP A 223 -17.22 27.70 -10.36
N ILE A 224 -18.45 27.43 -10.83
CA ILE A 224 -18.97 27.82 -12.14
C ILE A 224 -20.25 28.62 -11.88
N ASP A 225 -20.25 29.89 -12.29
CA ASP A 225 -21.27 30.88 -11.97
C ASP A 225 -21.60 30.92 -10.46
N GLY A 226 -20.58 30.85 -9.60
CA GLY A 226 -20.76 30.85 -8.14
C GLY A 226 -21.34 29.57 -7.53
N ILE A 227 -21.70 28.57 -8.35
CA ILE A 227 -22.06 27.22 -7.87
C ILE A 227 -20.75 26.48 -7.59
N LYS A 228 -20.52 26.16 -6.32
CA LYS A 228 -19.26 25.58 -5.84
C LYS A 228 -19.24 24.07 -6.07
N ALA A 229 -18.09 23.57 -6.52
CA ALA A 229 -17.79 22.15 -6.40
C ALA A 229 -17.65 21.79 -4.92
N HIS A 230 -18.20 20.64 -4.52
CA HIS A 230 -18.22 20.26 -3.12
C HIS A 230 -16.95 19.51 -2.69
N ASP A 231 -16.38 18.69 -3.56
CA ASP A 231 -15.30 17.73 -3.26
C ASP A 231 -13.98 18.00 -4.01
N LEU A 232 -13.92 19.07 -4.82
CA LEU A 232 -12.71 19.52 -5.53
C LEU A 232 -12.04 20.68 -4.79
N LEU A 233 -10.71 20.61 -4.66
CA LEU A 233 -9.92 21.73 -4.13
C LEU A 233 -9.15 22.42 -5.26
N ARG A 234 -9.21 23.75 -5.27
CA ARG A 234 -8.38 24.61 -6.14
C ARG A 234 -7.28 25.26 -5.32
N ILE A 235 -6.04 24.91 -5.62
CA ILE A 235 -4.84 25.41 -4.95
C ILE A 235 -4.22 26.48 -5.85
N VAL A 236 -4.19 27.71 -5.38
CA VAL A 236 -3.55 28.83 -6.09
C VAL A 236 -2.15 28.99 -5.53
N ILE A 237 -1.16 28.97 -6.42
CA ILE A 237 0.26 29.13 -6.13
C ILE A 237 0.72 30.50 -6.64
N ALA A 238 1.86 30.98 -6.13
CA ALA A 238 2.49 32.21 -6.59
C ALA A 238 2.64 32.25 -8.13
N GLY A 239 2.39 33.43 -8.72
CA GLY A 239 2.46 33.63 -10.17
C GLY A 239 1.16 33.33 -10.92
N GLY A 240 0.06 33.00 -10.23
CA GLY A 240 -1.26 32.76 -10.86
C GLY A 240 -1.45 31.33 -11.38
N ARG A 241 -0.51 30.44 -11.08
CA ARG A 241 -0.57 29.00 -11.37
C ARG A 241 -1.61 28.34 -10.45
N GLU A 242 -2.46 27.49 -11.02
CA GLU A 242 -3.55 26.83 -10.30
C GLU A 242 -3.41 25.32 -10.37
N VAL A 243 -3.67 24.61 -9.27
CA VAL A 243 -3.68 23.16 -9.23
C VAL A 243 -5.03 22.68 -8.71
N ILE A 244 -5.70 21.81 -9.47
CA ILE A 244 -6.93 21.16 -9.05
C ILE A 244 -6.58 19.81 -8.42
N TYR A 245 -7.05 19.59 -7.20
CA TYR A 245 -7.09 18.29 -6.55
C TYR A 245 -8.48 17.67 -6.74
N TRP A 246 -8.51 16.53 -7.45
CA TRP A 246 -9.68 15.71 -7.74
C TRP A 246 -9.45 14.29 -7.17
N PRO A 247 -9.93 13.99 -5.95
CA PRO A 247 -9.59 12.76 -5.23
C PRO A 247 -9.92 11.45 -5.96
N ASP A 248 -10.96 11.43 -6.78
CA ASP A 248 -11.52 10.25 -7.46
C ASP A 248 -11.04 10.11 -8.91
N ALA A 249 -10.20 11.03 -9.40
CA ALA A 249 -9.71 10.98 -10.77
C ALA A 249 -8.51 10.04 -10.94
N GLU A 250 -8.34 9.48 -12.14
CA GLU A 250 -7.13 8.74 -12.53
C GLU A 250 -5.86 9.60 -12.41
N GLN A 251 -6.00 10.91 -12.63
CA GLN A 251 -5.01 11.93 -12.33
C GLN A 251 -5.53 12.85 -11.23
N PRO A 252 -5.21 12.58 -9.94
CA PRO A 252 -5.74 13.36 -8.83
C PRO A 252 -5.28 14.82 -8.79
N PHE A 253 -4.15 15.16 -9.42
CA PHE A 253 -3.65 16.53 -9.48
C PHE A 253 -3.45 17.00 -10.91
N MET A 254 -4.05 18.13 -11.24
CA MET A 254 -3.89 18.79 -12.55
C MET A 254 -3.40 20.22 -12.35
N ALA A 255 -2.22 20.53 -12.88
CA ALA A 255 -1.63 21.86 -12.81
C ALA A 255 -1.90 22.66 -14.09
N PHE A 256 -2.26 23.93 -13.92
CA PHE A 256 -2.60 24.87 -14.97
C PHE A 256 -1.78 26.15 -14.81
N ASP A 257 -1.25 26.67 -15.91
CA ASP A 257 -0.41 27.88 -15.88
C ASP A 257 -1.18 29.14 -15.47
N SER A 258 -2.51 29.15 -15.65
CA SER A 258 -3.39 30.27 -15.30
C SER A 258 -4.86 29.86 -15.22
N GLU A 259 -5.69 30.74 -14.65
CA GLU A 259 -7.17 30.62 -14.67
C GLU A 259 -7.71 30.41 -16.11
N ARG A 260 -7.08 31.03 -17.12
CA ARG A 260 -7.43 30.83 -18.52
C ARG A 260 -7.25 29.39 -18.98
N ALA A 261 -6.14 28.75 -18.58
CA ALA A 261 -5.89 27.35 -18.92
C ALA A 261 -6.89 26.42 -18.22
N LEU A 262 -7.21 26.71 -16.96
CA LEU A 262 -8.27 26.00 -16.23
C LEU A 262 -9.63 26.15 -16.92
N TYR A 263 -9.98 27.36 -17.39
CA TYR A 263 -11.22 27.62 -18.12
C TYR A 263 -11.31 26.76 -19.39
N HIS A 264 -10.25 26.70 -20.18
CA HIS A 264 -10.21 25.88 -21.39
C HIS A 264 -10.34 24.38 -21.07
N TRP A 265 -9.68 23.90 -20.02
CA TRP A 265 -9.84 22.52 -19.58
C TRP A 265 -11.27 22.19 -19.14
N LEU A 266 -11.92 23.06 -18.35
CA LEU A 266 -13.33 22.88 -17.99
C LEU A 266 -14.23 22.81 -19.23
N LYS A 267 -13.97 23.69 -20.20
CA LYS A 267 -14.70 23.70 -21.48
C LYS A 267 -14.57 22.35 -22.21
N GLU A 268 -13.37 21.76 -22.24
CA GLU A 268 -13.15 20.42 -22.80
C GLU A 268 -13.90 19.32 -22.04
N GLN A 269 -13.94 19.38 -20.70
CA GLN A 269 -14.71 18.42 -19.89
C GLN A 269 -16.20 18.43 -20.24
N PHE A 270 -16.79 19.61 -20.47
CA PHE A 270 -18.21 19.72 -20.83
C PHE A 270 -18.53 19.47 -22.31
N MET A 271 -17.53 19.34 -23.19
CA MET A 271 -17.74 18.94 -24.58
C MET A 271 -17.96 17.43 -24.74
N GLY A 272 -17.38 16.62 -23.86
CA GLY A 272 -17.56 15.16 -23.86
C GLY A 272 -18.78 14.74 -23.05
N GLU A 273 -19.67 13.91 -23.60
CA GLU A 273 -20.91 13.53 -22.92
C GLU A 273 -20.64 12.86 -21.56
N GLN A 274 -19.74 11.88 -21.50
CA GLN A 274 -19.42 11.16 -20.26
C GLN A 274 -18.67 12.05 -19.25
N ALA A 275 -17.71 12.86 -19.72
CA ALA A 275 -16.94 13.77 -18.89
C ALA A 275 -17.81 14.90 -18.32
N ALA A 276 -18.74 15.45 -19.10
CA ALA A 276 -19.68 16.48 -18.67
C ALA A 276 -20.56 15.97 -17.52
N LYS A 277 -21.02 14.73 -17.64
CA LYS A 277 -21.87 14.08 -16.63
C LYS A 277 -21.11 13.82 -15.34
N ALA A 278 -19.86 13.33 -15.43
CA ALA A 278 -18.99 13.17 -14.27
C ALA A 278 -18.71 14.53 -13.60
N MET A 279 -18.32 15.54 -14.38
CA MET A 279 -18.03 16.89 -13.89
C MET A 279 -19.24 17.54 -13.22
N THR A 280 -20.44 17.41 -13.81
CA THR A 280 -21.70 17.94 -13.22
C THR A 280 -21.97 17.36 -11.83
N GLY A 281 -21.62 16.09 -11.60
CA GLY A 281 -21.78 15.44 -10.31
C GLY A 281 -21.06 16.15 -9.16
N HIS A 282 -19.92 16.79 -9.44
CA HIS A 282 -19.15 17.55 -8.44
C HIS A 282 -19.80 18.88 -8.03
N PHE A 283 -20.75 19.39 -8.81
CA PHE A 283 -21.45 20.65 -8.53
C PHE A 283 -22.89 20.43 -8.05
N LEU A 284 -23.58 19.42 -8.60
CA LEU A 284 -24.99 19.15 -8.32
C LEU A 284 -25.16 17.75 -7.70
N ARG A 285 -25.30 17.71 -6.37
CA ARG A 285 -25.47 16.47 -5.61
C ARG A 285 -26.89 16.30 -5.08
N GLY A 286 -27.50 15.16 -5.39
CA GLY A 286 -28.85 14.82 -4.93
C GLY A 286 -29.95 15.62 -5.64
N GLU A 287 -31.20 15.17 -5.46
CA GLU A 287 -32.34 15.75 -6.18
C GLU A 287 -32.64 17.20 -5.76
N ALA A 288 -32.40 17.54 -4.48
CA ALA A 288 -32.60 18.89 -3.96
C ALA A 288 -31.70 19.92 -4.67
N SER A 289 -30.40 19.64 -4.81
CA SER A 289 -29.47 20.53 -5.51
C SER A 289 -29.78 20.63 -7.00
N ARG A 290 -30.16 19.52 -7.65
CA ARG A 290 -30.57 19.55 -9.07
C ARG A 290 -31.82 20.40 -9.28
N THR A 291 -32.78 20.33 -8.37
CA THR A 291 -34.01 21.14 -8.43
C THR A 291 -33.71 22.62 -8.20
N GLN A 292 -32.85 22.93 -7.24
CA GLN A 292 -32.52 24.31 -6.87
C GLN A 292 -31.61 25.00 -7.90
N ASP A 293 -30.50 24.35 -8.27
CA ASP A 293 -29.40 24.98 -9.02
C ASP A 293 -29.24 24.42 -10.44
N GLY A 294 -29.92 23.31 -10.80
CA GLY A 294 -29.69 22.61 -12.07
C GLY A 294 -29.94 23.46 -13.31
N ALA A 295 -31.01 24.24 -13.35
CA ALA A 295 -31.29 25.15 -14.46
C ALA A 295 -30.31 26.33 -14.55
N ARG A 296 -29.74 26.76 -13.41
CA ARG A 296 -28.70 27.80 -13.38
C ARG A 296 -27.36 27.22 -13.86
N PHE A 297 -26.98 26.05 -13.34
CA PHE A 297 -25.76 25.35 -13.73
C PHE A 297 -25.75 25.02 -15.22
N ALA A 298 -26.85 24.49 -15.77
CA ALA A 298 -26.96 24.18 -17.20
C ALA A 298 -26.77 25.44 -18.08
N ARG A 299 -27.29 26.59 -17.66
CA ARG A 299 -27.04 27.88 -18.34
C ARG A 299 -25.58 28.28 -18.23
N ALA A 300 -24.99 28.19 -17.04
CA ALA A 300 -23.59 28.53 -16.82
C ALA A 300 -22.63 27.65 -17.67
N VAL A 301 -22.91 26.35 -17.79
CA VAL A 301 -22.17 25.44 -18.68
C VAL A 301 -22.38 25.81 -20.14
N SER A 302 -23.61 26.16 -20.55
CA SER A 302 -23.86 26.65 -21.91
C SER A 302 -23.07 27.93 -22.21
N ASP A 303 -23.00 28.87 -21.26
CA ASP A 303 -22.21 30.09 -21.39
C ASP A 303 -20.71 29.81 -21.45
N LEU A 304 -20.22 28.84 -20.66
CA LEU A 304 -18.83 28.37 -20.65
C LEU A 304 -18.42 27.80 -22.02
N LEU A 305 -19.30 27.01 -22.63
CA LEU A 305 -19.10 26.41 -23.95
C LEU A 305 -19.19 27.45 -25.08
N ALA A 306 -20.10 28.41 -24.95
CA ALA A 306 -20.34 29.42 -25.99
C ALA A 306 -19.26 30.52 -26.06
N HIS A 307 -18.64 30.87 -24.93
CA HIS A 307 -17.72 32.01 -24.86
C HIS A 307 -16.26 31.57 -24.66
N ASP A 308 -15.34 32.39 -25.13
CA ASP A 308 -13.92 32.28 -24.78
C ASP A 308 -13.63 33.00 -23.46
N TRP A 309 -12.55 32.61 -22.81
CA TRP A 309 -12.11 33.24 -21.56
C TRP A 309 -11.86 34.74 -21.76
N ARG A 310 -12.37 35.56 -20.82
CA ARG A 310 -12.15 37.00 -20.80
C ARG A 310 -11.78 37.47 -19.40
N ALA A 311 -10.80 38.36 -19.29
CA ALA A 311 -10.32 38.86 -17.99
C ALA A 311 -11.32 39.76 -17.25
N ASP A 312 -12.24 40.40 -17.97
CA ASP A 312 -13.26 41.33 -17.47
C ASP A 312 -14.55 40.64 -17.02
N VAL A 313 -14.76 39.37 -17.40
CA VAL A 313 -15.96 38.58 -17.05
C VAL A 313 -15.56 37.23 -16.50
N ARG A 314 -15.74 37.03 -15.18
CA ARG A 314 -15.43 35.77 -14.49
C ARG A 314 -16.65 34.86 -14.43
N LEU A 315 -16.68 33.86 -15.31
CA LEU A 315 -17.68 32.80 -15.27
C LEU A 315 -17.27 31.66 -14.32
N ILE A 316 -15.98 31.46 -14.11
CA ILE A 316 -15.44 30.51 -13.13
C ILE A 316 -14.76 31.27 -11.99
N ASN A 317 -14.62 30.61 -10.84
CA ASN A 317 -13.89 31.15 -9.69
C ASN A 317 -14.43 32.54 -9.25
N GLN A 318 -15.75 32.76 -9.29
CA GLN A 318 -16.35 34.00 -8.77
C GLN A 318 -16.11 34.13 -7.25
N SER A 319 -16.07 33.00 -6.54
CA SER A 319 -15.74 32.95 -5.12
C SER A 319 -14.23 33.05 -4.93
N GLN A 320 -13.75 34.27 -4.68
CA GLN A 320 -12.33 34.54 -4.39
C GLN A 320 -11.92 34.27 -2.93
N ALA A 321 -12.88 34.00 -2.04
CA ALA A 321 -12.56 33.70 -0.65
C ALA A 321 -11.82 32.36 -0.53
N PRO A 322 -10.69 32.29 0.19
CA PRO A 322 -10.05 31.02 0.50
C PRO A 322 -10.90 30.21 1.48
N ILE A 323 -10.74 28.90 1.46
CA ILE A 323 -11.27 28.00 2.48
C ILE A 323 -10.60 28.39 3.81
N ALA A 324 -11.42 28.70 4.81
CA ALA A 324 -10.93 29.12 6.11
C ALA A 324 -10.39 27.91 6.91
N GLY A 325 -9.20 28.05 7.49
CA GLY A 325 -8.59 27.00 8.31
C GLY A 325 -8.03 25.84 7.48
N ASP A 326 -8.15 24.62 8.02
CA ASP A 326 -7.63 23.40 7.40
C ASP A 326 -8.58 22.92 6.27
N PRO A 327 -8.13 22.82 5.00
CA PRO A 327 -8.95 22.35 3.89
C PRO A 327 -9.53 20.95 4.08
N PHE A 328 -8.89 20.10 4.90
CA PHE A 328 -9.36 18.75 5.17
C PHE A 328 -10.53 18.72 6.16
N ILE A 329 -10.66 19.76 7.00
CA ILE A 329 -11.87 19.98 7.80
C ILE A 329 -13.05 20.34 6.88
N TYR A 330 -12.83 21.17 5.86
CA TYR A 330 -13.85 21.45 4.86
C TYR A 330 -14.29 20.17 4.12
N LEU A 331 -13.33 19.37 3.66
CA LEU A 331 -13.64 18.09 3.00
C LEU A 331 -14.37 17.10 3.92
N ARG A 332 -14.05 17.08 5.22
CA ARG A 332 -14.79 16.29 6.22
C ARG A 332 -16.24 16.72 6.32
N ASP A 333 -16.48 18.02 6.41
CA ASP A 333 -17.82 18.55 6.57
C ASP A 333 -18.66 18.30 5.30
N VAL A 334 -18.04 18.39 4.12
CA VAL A 334 -18.64 17.97 2.85
C VAL A 334 -19.00 16.48 2.90
N ALA A 335 -18.06 15.61 3.29
CA ALA A 335 -18.30 14.16 3.35
C ALA A 335 -19.41 13.79 4.36
N ARG A 336 -19.49 14.50 5.48
CA ARG A 336 -20.54 14.33 6.49
C ARG A 336 -21.91 14.77 5.98
N GLN A 337 -21.99 15.94 5.35
CA GLN A 337 -23.23 16.46 4.76
C GLN A 337 -23.72 15.55 3.63
N ALA A 338 -22.79 15.11 2.77
CA ALA A 338 -23.02 14.13 1.72
C ALA A 338 -23.67 12.85 2.28
N MET A 339 -23.02 12.22 3.27
CA MET A 339 -23.54 10.99 3.89
C MET A 339 -24.94 11.21 4.51
N SER A 340 -25.17 12.37 5.12
CA SER A 340 -26.47 12.69 5.73
C SER A 340 -27.58 12.92 4.70
N ALA A 341 -27.24 13.59 3.58
CA ALA A 341 -28.18 13.84 2.49
C ALA A 341 -28.54 12.53 1.77
N ASP A 342 -27.54 11.70 1.48
CA ASP A 342 -27.73 10.39 0.84
C ASP A 342 -28.59 9.48 1.74
N ALA A 343 -28.33 9.47 3.06
CA ALA A 343 -29.15 8.74 4.02
C ALA A 343 -30.61 9.20 4.03
N GLY A 344 -30.83 10.52 4.04
CA GLY A 344 -32.16 11.11 3.98
C GLY A 344 -32.92 10.70 2.72
N GLU A 345 -32.27 10.74 1.55
CA GLU A 345 -32.89 10.35 0.28
C GLU A 345 -33.25 8.86 0.24
N ILE A 346 -32.33 7.99 0.69
CA ILE A 346 -32.52 6.53 0.67
C ILE A 346 -33.59 6.08 1.68
N LEU A 347 -33.61 6.68 2.88
CA LEU A 347 -34.44 6.21 3.99
C LEU A 347 -35.83 6.86 4.06
N THR A 348 -36.12 7.87 3.23
CA THR A 348 -37.41 8.58 3.26
C THR A 348 -38.20 8.54 1.95
N SER A 349 -37.60 8.09 0.84
CA SER A 349 -38.28 8.07 -0.47
C SER A 349 -38.97 6.73 -0.77
N ASN A 350 -40.27 6.76 -1.06
CA ASN A 350 -41.09 5.58 -1.41
C ASN A 350 -41.11 5.26 -2.93
N THR A 351 -40.20 5.82 -3.72
CA THR A 351 -40.30 5.86 -5.19
C THR A 351 -39.61 4.68 -5.92
N ASP A 352 -40.04 4.41 -7.16
CA ASP A 352 -39.51 3.38 -8.07
C ASP A 352 -37.98 3.46 -8.31
N LEU A 353 -37.36 4.59 -7.98
CA LEU A 353 -35.90 4.82 -7.96
C LEU A 353 -35.16 3.68 -7.24
N LEU A 354 -35.72 3.17 -6.14
CA LEU A 354 -35.10 2.10 -5.34
C LEU A 354 -35.07 0.74 -6.05
N LYS A 355 -35.95 0.43 -7.03
CA LYS A 355 -35.88 -0.83 -7.80
C LYS A 355 -34.63 -0.89 -8.71
N GLN A 356 -34.23 0.25 -9.28
CA GLN A 356 -33.03 0.34 -10.11
C GLN A 356 -31.74 0.43 -9.29
N ILE A 357 -31.82 1.00 -8.09
CA ILE A 357 -30.69 1.06 -7.14
C ILE A 357 -30.37 -0.33 -6.57
N TRP A 358 -31.36 -1.19 -6.35
CA TRP A 358 -31.18 -2.44 -5.60
C TRP A 358 -30.97 -3.73 -6.40
N ILE A 359 -31.51 -3.86 -7.62
CA ILE A 359 -31.28 -5.08 -8.46
C ILE A 359 -29.79 -5.30 -8.81
N GLY A 360 -28.95 -4.30 -8.57
CA GLY A 360 -27.50 -4.46 -8.53
C GLY A 360 -26.87 -3.35 -7.72
N TYR A 361 -26.86 -3.47 -6.39
CA TYR A 361 -26.28 -2.48 -5.48
C TYR A 361 -24.74 -2.26 -5.66
N LEU A 362 -24.16 -2.83 -6.71
CA LEU A 362 -23.02 -2.22 -7.38
C LEU A 362 -23.02 -2.34 -8.91
N SER A 363 -23.58 -3.40 -9.49
CA SER A 363 -23.59 -3.57 -10.95
C SER A 363 -24.55 -2.64 -11.68
N ALA A 364 -25.66 -2.21 -11.08
CA ALA A 364 -26.59 -1.21 -11.61
C ALA A 364 -26.20 0.22 -11.19
N PHE A 365 -25.52 0.38 -10.04
CA PHE A 365 -24.75 1.59 -9.73
C PHE A 365 -23.70 1.87 -10.84
N LEU A 366 -23.09 0.81 -11.38
CA LEU A 366 -22.15 0.86 -12.51
C LEU A 366 -22.81 0.79 -13.92
N ARG A 367 -24.03 0.25 -14.09
CA ARG A 367 -24.61 -0.03 -15.44
C ARG A 367 -26.02 0.50 -15.73
N ALA A 368 -26.86 0.84 -14.75
CA ALA A 368 -28.21 1.37 -15.01
C ALA A 368 -28.21 2.89 -15.28
N PHE A 369 -27.09 3.56 -15.04
CA PHE A 369 -26.90 4.98 -15.25
C PHE A 369 -25.79 5.22 -16.28
N GLY A 370 -25.96 4.57 -17.43
CA GLY A 370 -25.23 4.82 -18.67
C GLY A 370 -25.36 6.29 -19.06
N GLY A 371 -24.46 7.08 -18.50
CA GLY A 371 -24.39 8.52 -18.63
C GLY A 371 -25.34 9.30 -17.72
N LEU A 372 -25.26 9.19 -16.38
CA LEU A 372 -25.46 10.28 -15.38
C LEU A 372 -25.38 9.79 -13.90
N ALA A 373 -24.63 8.72 -13.57
CA ALA A 373 -24.50 8.22 -12.18
C ALA A 373 -23.33 8.81 -11.38
N PRO A 374 -23.48 8.92 -10.04
CA PRO A 374 -22.34 9.10 -9.14
C PRO A 374 -21.47 7.84 -9.22
N LEU A 375 -20.29 7.97 -9.82
CA LEU A 375 -19.33 6.88 -10.01
C LEU A 375 -18.33 6.74 -8.83
N SER A 376 -18.63 7.30 -7.66
CA SER A 376 -17.71 7.22 -6.52
C SER A 376 -18.26 6.35 -5.39
N TRP A 377 -17.33 5.70 -4.70
CA TRP A 377 -17.51 5.28 -3.32
C TRP A 377 -18.17 6.41 -2.50
N PRO A 378 -18.80 6.13 -1.34
CA PRO A 378 -19.18 7.21 -0.44
C PRO A 378 -18.03 8.20 -0.31
N VAL A 379 -18.27 9.49 -0.52
CA VAL A 379 -17.21 10.52 -0.61
C VAL A 379 -16.25 10.45 0.59
N ALA A 380 -16.76 10.04 1.75
CA ALA A 380 -15.95 9.77 2.92
C ALA A 380 -14.86 8.71 2.71
N LEU A 381 -15.17 7.59 2.04
CA LEU A 381 -14.23 6.49 1.76
C LEU A 381 -13.25 6.84 0.64
N THR A 382 -13.70 7.51 -0.42
CA THR A 382 -12.79 8.03 -1.45
C THR A 382 -11.73 8.91 -0.79
N LEU A 383 -12.16 9.94 -0.05
CA LEU A 383 -11.28 10.97 0.46
C LEU A 383 -10.20 10.42 1.39
N VAL A 384 -10.41 9.27 2.03
CA VAL A 384 -9.45 8.61 2.93
C VAL A 384 -8.59 7.54 2.26
N GLY A 385 -8.73 7.33 0.96
CA GLY A 385 -7.85 6.47 0.16
C GLY A 385 -8.46 5.21 -0.43
N ALA A 386 -9.80 5.07 -0.43
CA ALA A 386 -10.45 4.01 -1.20
C ALA A 386 -10.36 4.22 -2.72
N SER A 387 -10.04 5.44 -3.20
CA SER A 387 -10.01 5.80 -4.63
C SER A 387 -8.64 5.77 -5.31
N LEU A 388 -7.52 5.80 -4.57
CA LEU A 388 -6.17 5.73 -5.20
C LEU A 388 -5.91 4.43 -5.93
N ALA A 389 -6.78 3.46 -5.71
CA ALA A 389 -6.63 2.15 -6.22
C ALA A 389 -7.41 2.10 -7.55
N ASN A 390 -6.74 2.45 -8.64
CA ASN A 390 -7.03 1.87 -9.96
C ASN A 390 -6.15 0.63 -10.22
N THR A 391 -5.59 0.08 -9.15
CA THR A 391 -4.47 -0.85 -9.14
C THR A 391 -4.66 -1.90 -8.04
N GLY A 392 -5.21 -3.06 -8.43
CA GLY A 392 -5.10 -4.30 -7.66
C GLY A 392 -6.24 -4.81 -6.79
N LEU A 393 -6.28 -6.14 -6.68
CA LEU A 393 -7.21 -7.03 -5.95
C LEU A 393 -8.03 -6.41 -4.81
N ASN A 394 -7.48 -5.52 -4.00
CA ASN A 394 -8.22 -4.81 -2.96
C ASN A 394 -9.39 -3.99 -3.52
N ILE A 395 -9.33 -3.44 -4.74
CA ILE A 395 -10.46 -2.75 -5.40
C ILE A 395 -11.41 -3.75 -5.99
N ASP A 396 -10.93 -4.81 -6.64
CA ASP A 396 -11.82 -5.86 -7.15
C ASP A 396 -12.59 -6.48 -5.97
N GLN A 397 -11.97 -6.60 -4.82
CA GLN A 397 -12.62 -7.06 -3.59
C GLN A 397 -13.48 -5.96 -2.94
N ALA A 398 -13.08 -4.69 -2.96
CA ALA A 398 -13.85 -3.55 -2.45
C ALA A 398 -15.12 -3.28 -3.32
N VAL A 399 -14.97 -3.38 -4.63
CA VAL A 399 -15.98 -3.11 -5.66
C VAL A 399 -16.71 -4.42 -5.99
N ASN A 400 -16.06 -5.38 -6.63
CA ASN A 400 -16.67 -6.65 -7.05
C ASN A 400 -16.74 -7.72 -5.94
N GLY A 401 -16.37 -7.38 -4.69
CA GLY A 401 -16.56 -8.24 -3.54
C GLY A 401 -18.00 -8.71 -3.48
N LYS A 402 -18.18 -10.03 -3.57
CA LYS A 402 -19.51 -10.65 -3.60
C LYS A 402 -20.25 -10.43 -2.28
N THR A 403 -19.52 -10.01 -1.24
CA THR A 403 -20.03 -9.89 0.11
C THR A 403 -19.58 -8.60 0.79
N PRO A 404 -20.35 -8.10 1.77
CA PRO A 404 -19.97 -6.89 2.48
C PRO A 404 -18.63 -6.97 3.21
N ALA A 405 -18.29 -8.12 3.80
CA ALA A 405 -17.01 -8.32 4.47
C ALA A 405 -15.82 -8.30 3.51
N GLN A 406 -15.95 -8.91 2.32
CA GLN A 406 -14.96 -8.78 1.25
C GLN A 406 -14.76 -7.30 0.90
N ARG A 407 -15.86 -6.57 0.73
CA ARG A 407 -15.79 -5.15 0.38
C ARG A 407 -15.09 -4.32 1.46
N ARG A 408 -15.42 -4.56 2.74
CA ARG A 408 -14.78 -3.92 3.89
C ARG A 408 -13.28 -4.23 3.98
N ALA A 409 -12.88 -5.49 3.77
CA ALA A 409 -11.48 -5.89 3.75
C ALA A 409 -10.71 -5.20 2.60
N GLY A 410 -11.33 -5.08 1.42
CA GLY A 410 -10.77 -4.34 0.28
C GLY A 410 -10.54 -2.85 0.60
N VAL A 411 -11.51 -2.18 1.23
CA VAL A 411 -11.38 -0.77 1.67
C VAL A 411 -10.25 -0.63 2.68
N LEU A 412 -10.21 -1.50 3.70
CA LEU A 412 -9.15 -1.47 4.70
C LEU A 412 -7.77 -1.69 4.07
N GLY A 413 -7.64 -2.67 3.17
CA GLY A 413 -6.42 -2.93 2.42
C GLY A 413 -5.94 -1.72 1.62
N ALA A 414 -6.84 -1.00 0.97
CA ALA A 414 -6.51 0.23 0.22
C ALA A 414 -5.99 1.35 1.13
N ILE A 415 -6.61 1.56 2.29
CA ILE A 415 -6.17 2.57 3.27
C ILE A 415 -4.82 2.18 3.88
N LEU A 416 -4.64 0.92 4.27
CA LEU A 416 -3.37 0.43 4.82
C LEU A 416 -2.23 0.55 3.80
N ASN A 417 -2.50 0.28 2.52
CA ASN A 417 -1.53 0.52 1.46
C ASN A 417 -1.20 2.01 1.32
N THR A 418 -2.20 2.89 1.35
CA THR A 418 -1.99 4.34 1.34
C THR A 418 -1.08 4.78 2.49
N LEU A 419 -1.32 4.27 3.70
CA LEU A 419 -0.43 4.53 4.84
C LEU A 419 0.98 3.99 4.60
N TYR A 420 1.12 2.76 4.10
CA TYR A 420 2.44 2.21 3.76
C TYR A 420 3.21 3.11 2.77
N LEU A 421 2.54 3.61 1.74
CA LEU A 421 3.12 4.53 0.76
C LEU A 421 3.45 5.90 1.35
N LEU A 422 2.65 6.39 2.28
CA LEU A 422 2.91 7.66 2.98
C LEU A 422 4.25 7.61 3.72
N PHE A 423 4.49 6.55 4.51
CA PHE A 423 5.73 6.39 5.26
C PHE A 423 6.94 6.15 4.36
N ASN A 424 6.70 5.67 3.15
CA ASN A 424 7.70 5.44 2.11
C ASN A 424 7.79 6.56 1.06
N LEU A 425 7.07 7.67 1.26
CA LEU A 425 7.05 8.78 0.32
C LEU A 425 8.46 9.34 0.06
N PRO A 426 9.34 9.56 1.08
CA PRO A 426 10.71 9.99 0.81
C PRO A 426 11.52 9.07 -0.10
N LEU A 427 11.36 7.75 0.08
CA LEU A 427 12.01 6.75 -0.78
C LEU A 427 11.48 6.86 -2.22
N LEU A 428 10.15 6.88 -2.38
CA LEU A 428 9.47 7.06 -3.68
C LEU A 428 9.93 8.34 -4.41
N MET A 429 10.21 9.40 -3.66
CA MET A 429 10.73 10.67 -4.17
C MET A 429 12.20 10.56 -4.59
N SER A 430 13.03 9.89 -3.79
CA SER A 430 14.46 9.70 -4.07
C SER A 430 14.72 8.85 -5.33
N ILE A 431 13.84 7.87 -5.59
CA ILE A 431 13.89 6.99 -6.76
C ILE A 431 13.64 7.76 -8.08
N ARG A 432 13.09 8.97 -8.02
CA ARG A 432 12.69 9.76 -9.20
C ARG A 432 13.79 10.66 -9.79
N VAL A 433 14.97 10.76 -9.19
CA VAL A 433 16.01 11.69 -9.66
C VAL A 433 16.78 11.10 -10.86
N ALA A 434 16.10 11.00 -12.01
CA ALA A 434 16.59 11.03 -13.40
C ALA A 434 15.41 10.63 -14.32
N PRO A 435 14.96 11.43 -15.32
CA PRO A 435 15.76 12.28 -16.21
C PRO A 435 15.26 13.73 -16.34
N GLN A 436 16.17 14.69 -16.59
CA GLN A 436 15.80 15.96 -17.21
C GLN A 436 15.44 15.71 -18.68
N PRO A 437 14.32 16.24 -19.20
CA PRO A 437 14.10 16.28 -20.63
C PRO A 437 15.11 17.25 -21.25
N LEU A 438 16.03 16.72 -22.05
CA LEU A 438 16.77 17.52 -23.03
C LEU A 438 15.75 18.18 -23.96
N GLN A 439 15.57 19.49 -23.82
CA GLN A 439 14.94 20.28 -24.87
C GLN A 439 15.84 20.18 -26.11
N VAL A 440 15.35 19.46 -27.12
CA VAL A 440 15.94 19.48 -28.45
C VAL A 440 15.56 20.79 -29.11
N THR A 441 16.34 21.83 -28.88
CA THR A 441 16.37 22.99 -29.79
C THR A 441 17.32 22.65 -30.92
N THR A 442 16.76 22.32 -32.08
CA THR A 442 17.46 22.30 -33.35
C THR A 442 17.87 23.73 -33.71
N THR A 443 19.16 24.07 -33.65
CA THR A 443 19.79 25.04 -34.55
C THR A 443 21.32 25.04 -34.45
N ASP A 444 21.92 24.79 -35.60
CA ASP A 444 23.20 25.22 -36.14
C ASP A 444 24.56 24.83 -35.53
N VAL A 445 25.37 24.33 -36.46
CA VAL A 445 26.74 23.86 -36.36
C VAL A 445 27.69 25.06 -36.26
N ALA A 446 28.43 25.16 -35.15
CA ALA A 446 29.73 25.83 -35.12
C ALA A 446 30.61 25.25 -34.00
N SER A 447 31.78 24.73 -34.39
CA SER A 447 33.00 24.55 -33.57
C SER A 447 33.27 25.82 -32.72
N ILE A 448 33.83 25.81 -31.50
CA ILE A 448 35.19 25.39 -31.08
C ILE A 448 35.27 25.26 -29.53
N SER A 449 36.27 24.49 -29.06
CA SER A 449 37.13 24.69 -27.87
C SER A 449 36.76 24.05 -26.51
N SER A 450 37.66 23.16 -26.09
CA SER A 450 37.86 22.62 -24.74
C SER A 450 38.39 23.69 -23.80
N GLU A 451 37.73 23.91 -22.66
CA GLU A 451 38.37 24.20 -21.36
C GLU A 451 37.32 24.25 -20.21
N ALA A 452 37.78 23.84 -19.02
CA ALA A 452 37.17 23.94 -17.68
C ALA A 452 36.08 22.93 -17.27
N LEU A 453 36.56 21.79 -16.72
CA LEU A 453 35.88 21.01 -15.68
C LEU A 453 35.96 21.75 -14.34
N GLU A 454 34.82 22.21 -13.81
CA GLU A 454 34.60 22.33 -12.36
C GLU A 454 33.15 21.93 -12.03
N GLY A 455 32.96 20.64 -11.73
CA GLY A 455 31.73 20.14 -11.13
C GLY A 455 31.78 20.31 -9.61
N GLY A 456 30.98 21.22 -9.08
CA GLY A 456 30.74 21.36 -7.64
C GLY A 456 29.96 20.16 -7.11
N SER A 457 30.64 19.30 -6.35
CA SER A 457 30.03 18.25 -5.52
C SER A 457 29.25 18.89 -4.37
N VAL A 458 27.95 18.60 -4.28
CA VAL A 458 27.15 18.88 -3.08
C VAL A 458 27.62 17.91 -2.00
N LEU A 459 28.41 18.41 -1.04
CA LEU A 459 28.91 17.65 0.10
C LEU A 459 27.72 17.19 0.97
N ALA A 460 27.42 15.89 0.95
CA ALA A 460 26.56 15.25 1.95
C ALA A 460 27.16 15.45 3.36
N ASN A 461 26.35 15.84 4.34
CA ASN A 461 26.79 15.97 5.72
C ASN A 461 27.11 14.56 6.28
N PRO A 462 28.35 14.29 6.72
CA PRO A 462 28.81 12.94 7.03
C PRO A 462 28.18 12.27 8.26
N LEU A 463 27.24 12.92 8.96
CA LEU A 463 26.61 12.44 10.20
C LEU A 463 25.07 12.38 10.16
N ASP A 464 24.45 12.62 9.00
CA ASP A 464 22.97 12.59 8.90
C ASP A 464 22.41 11.21 9.27
N ASN A 465 21.37 11.18 10.11
CA ASN A 465 20.65 9.99 10.61
C ASN A 465 21.47 9.07 11.55
N MET A 466 22.49 9.60 12.23
CA MET A 466 23.28 8.85 13.23
C MET A 466 23.04 9.34 14.67
N GLU A 467 22.22 10.38 14.86
CA GLU A 467 21.81 10.90 16.15
C GLU A 467 20.90 9.92 16.90
N GLY A 468 21.11 9.78 18.21
CA GLY A 468 20.23 8.98 19.06
C GLY A 468 19.09 9.80 19.65
N ASN A 469 17.98 9.16 19.99
CA ASN A 469 16.89 9.79 20.75
C ASN A 469 17.15 9.73 22.27
N LEU A 470 18.27 10.29 22.74
CA LEU A 470 18.68 10.26 24.15
C LEU A 470 18.94 11.66 24.73
N LEU A 471 18.27 12.01 25.82
CA LEU A 471 18.50 13.26 26.55
C LEU A 471 19.74 13.15 27.45
N LEU A 472 20.91 13.53 26.94
CA LEU A 472 22.17 13.52 27.71
C LEU A 472 22.26 14.63 28.78
N ASP A 473 21.38 15.63 28.76
CA ASP A 473 21.43 16.80 29.65
C ASP A 473 21.14 16.48 31.12
N THR A 474 20.57 15.30 31.40
CA THR A 474 20.30 14.81 32.76
C THR A 474 21.44 13.95 33.32
N LEU A 475 22.50 13.70 32.55
CA LEU A 475 23.63 12.87 32.92
C LEU A 475 24.91 13.70 33.04
N THR A 476 25.84 13.28 33.90
CA THR A 476 27.18 13.87 34.00
C THR A 476 28.19 13.04 33.21
N PRO A 477 28.91 13.61 32.22
CA PRO A 477 29.95 12.88 31.50
C PRO A 477 31.14 12.58 32.44
N SER A 478 31.92 11.56 32.12
CA SER A 478 33.08 11.21 32.94
C SER A 478 34.13 12.34 32.95
N ALA A 479 34.54 12.74 34.16
CA ALA A 479 35.55 13.76 34.42
C ALA A 479 36.95 13.18 34.68
N GLU A 480 37.07 11.84 34.75
CA GLU A 480 38.35 11.16 35.00
C GLU A 480 39.32 11.37 33.83
N GLU A 481 40.59 11.61 34.14
CA GLU A 481 41.65 11.68 33.13
C GLU A 481 41.88 10.27 32.53
N GLY A 482 41.63 10.15 31.22
CA GLY A 482 41.75 8.88 30.50
C GLY A 482 40.81 8.81 29.30
N ARG A 483 40.68 7.60 28.74
CA ARG A 483 39.92 7.36 27.49
C ARG A 483 38.43 7.71 27.55
N LEU A 484 37.84 7.72 28.76
CA LEU A 484 36.41 8.01 28.97
C LEU A 484 36.12 9.49 29.22
N ARG A 485 37.14 10.36 29.27
CA ARG A 485 36.94 11.79 29.54
C ARG A 485 35.97 12.40 28.54
N GLY A 486 34.87 12.99 29.02
CA GLY A 486 33.83 13.59 28.17
C GLY A 486 32.85 12.61 27.53
N VAL A 487 32.91 11.31 27.88
CA VAL A 487 31.97 10.27 27.45
C VAL A 487 30.91 10.05 28.54
N TYR A 488 29.66 9.91 28.12
CA TYR A 488 28.53 9.54 28.96
C TYR A 488 28.37 8.03 28.92
N THR A 489 28.51 7.36 30.06
CA THR A 489 28.31 5.92 30.18
C THR A 489 26.96 5.66 30.85
N LEU A 490 26.08 4.95 30.16
CA LEU A 490 24.78 4.53 30.71
C LEU A 490 24.94 3.28 31.59
N GLY A 491 23.95 3.00 32.45
CA GLY A 491 23.97 1.85 33.37
C GLY A 491 23.98 0.47 32.68
N ASN A 492 23.66 0.42 31.38
CA ASN A 492 23.75 -0.76 30.52
C ASN A 492 25.12 -0.93 29.83
N GLY A 493 26.09 -0.04 30.12
CA GLY A 493 27.44 -0.06 29.54
C GLY A 493 27.58 0.66 28.20
N GLU A 494 26.52 1.28 27.69
CA GLU A 494 26.59 2.06 26.44
C GLU A 494 27.31 3.38 26.64
N THR A 495 28.10 3.77 25.63
CA THR A 495 28.92 4.98 25.64
C THR A 495 28.42 5.98 24.61
N TRP A 496 28.26 7.23 25.05
CA TRP A 496 27.64 8.31 24.29
C TRP A 496 28.45 9.60 24.40
N ILE A 497 28.39 10.46 23.38
CA ILE A 497 28.99 11.79 23.39
C ILE A 497 27.98 12.84 22.94
N LYS A 498 28.26 14.10 23.26
CA LYS A 498 27.54 15.25 22.72
C LYS A 498 28.40 15.95 21.67
N LEU A 499 27.98 15.89 20.40
CA LEU A 499 28.65 16.53 19.27
C LEU A 499 27.66 17.53 18.64
N ALA A 500 28.07 18.80 18.49
CA ALA A 500 27.20 19.87 17.96
C ALA A 500 25.80 19.96 18.64
N HIS A 501 25.75 19.71 19.96
CA HIS A 501 24.54 19.64 20.79
C HIS A 501 23.62 18.43 20.62
N LEU A 502 23.93 17.51 19.70
CA LEU A 502 23.19 16.26 19.50
C LEU A 502 23.89 15.07 20.17
N PRO A 503 23.13 14.09 20.66
CA PRO A 503 23.66 12.87 21.26
C PRO A 503 24.05 11.85 20.17
N TYR A 504 25.27 11.33 20.26
CA TYR A 504 25.76 10.29 19.35
C TYR A 504 26.29 9.10 20.15
N ARG A 505 25.92 7.88 19.73
CA ARG A 505 26.49 6.66 20.29
C ARG A 505 27.91 6.52 19.78
N VAL A 506 28.84 6.17 20.66
CA VAL A 506 30.24 5.96 20.30
C VAL A 506 30.76 4.62 20.78
N MET A 507 31.72 4.06 20.06
CA MET A 507 32.51 2.92 20.52
C MET A 507 33.99 3.22 20.36
N PHE A 508 34.81 2.75 21.30
CA PHE A 508 36.25 2.95 21.24
C PHE A 508 36.87 1.92 20.30
N ASN A 509 37.62 2.40 19.31
CA ASN A 509 38.39 1.55 18.41
C ASN A 509 39.82 1.42 18.96
N GLU A 510 40.15 0.23 19.49
CA GLU A 510 41.47 -0.06 20.05
C GLU A 510 42.61 -0.01 19.01
N GLN A 511 42.34 -0.27 17.73
CA GLN A 511 43.36 -0.21 16.68
C GLN A 511 43.73 1.22 16.29
N GLN A 512 42.74 2.13 16.30
CA GLN A 512 42.92 3.54 15.95
C GLN A 512 43.12 4.45 17.17
N GLN A 513 43.00 3.90 18.38
CA GLN A 513 43.06 4.63 19.66
C GLN A 513 42.16 5.88 19.67
N CYS A 514 40.97 5.77 19.07
CA CYS A 514 40.00 6.87 19.00
C CYS A 514 38.56 6.35 19.13
N TRP A 515 37.64 7.26 19.43
CA TRP A 515 36.21 6.95 19.49
C TRP A 515 35.60 7.05 18.10
N MET A 516 34.68 6.16 17.79
CA MET A 516 33.94 6.12 16.53
C MET A 516 32.47 6.37 16.83
N VAL A 517 31.85 7.36 16.17
CA VAL A 517 30.39 7.49 16.16
C VAL A 517 29.82 6.31 15.40
N VAL A 518 28.86 5.60 15.99
CA VAL A 518 28.22 4.40 15.43
C VAL A 518 26.70 4.58 15.40
N ASN A 519 26.04 3.82 14.53
CA ASN A 519 24.58 3.81 14.49
C ASN A 519 24.03 3.26 15.83
N PRO A 520 23.09 3.95 16.52
CA PRO A 520 22.50 3.48 17.76
C PRO A 520 21.84 2.10 17.66
N ASP A 521 21.19 1.81 16.53
CA ASP A 521 20.42 0.59 16.27
C ASP A 521 21.29 -0.55 15.71
N ASN A 522 22.47 -0.21 15.17
CA ASN A 522 23.47 -1.19 14.72
C ASN A 522 24.89 -0.72 15.06
N PRO A 523 25.29 -0.76 16.35
CA PRO A 523 26.53 -0.17 16.82
C PRO A 523 27.80 -0.85 16.30
N PHE A 524 27.68 -2.06 15.75
CA PHE A 524 28.80 -2.84 15.22
C PHE A 524 28.93 -2.77 13.69
N ALA A 525 28.11 -1.97 13.01
CA ALA A 525 28.17 -1.78 11.56
C ALA A 525 29.51 -1.15 11.12
N PHE A 526 30.15 -1.74 10.10
CA PHE A 526 31.46 -1.29 9.60
C PHE A 526 31.39 -0.01 8.75
N ILE A 527 30.29 0.20 8.02
CA ILE A 527 30.09 1.37 7.14
C ILE A 527 29.34 2.47 7.89
N GLY A 528 29.82 3.70 7.76
CA GLY A 528 29.20 4.89 8.36
C GLY A 528 29.83 5.35 9.66
N SER A 529 30.69 4.54 10.29
CA SER A 529 31.34 4.95 11.53
C SER A 529 32.31 6.13 11.30
N LYS A 530 32.23 7.18 12.12
CA LYS A 530 33.04 8.40 11.96
C LYS A 530 33.98 8.59 13.15
N PRO A 531 35.30 8.69 12.94
CA PRO A 531 36.23 8.93 14.02
C PRO A 531 35.99 10.31 14.63
N VAL A 532 35.97 10.36 15.96
CA VAL A 532 35.78 11.56 16.77
C VAL A 532 36.83 11.60 17.86
N ARG A 533 37.27 12.81 18.19
CA ARG A 533 38.20 13.06 19.29
C ARG A 533 37.77 14.26 20.12
N LEU A 534 38.12 14.22 21.40
CA LEU A 534 38.00 15.36 22.29
C LEU A 534 39.18 16.31 22.03
N ASN A 535 38.91 17.58 21.77
CA ASN A 535 39.94 18.60 21.56
C ASN A 535 40.46 19.19 22.89
N ALA A 536 41.46 20.10 22.82
CA ALA A 536 42.07 20.71 24.00
C ALA A 536 41.10 21.55 24.84
N GLU A 537 40.02 22.02 24.24
CA GLU A 537 38.94 22.79 24.88
C GLU A 537 37.84 21.90 25.49
N GLY A 538 37.99 20.57 25.46
CA GLY A 538 37.04 19.63 26.05
C GLY A 538 35.75 19.41 25.23
N LYS A 539 35.77 19.70 23.92
CA LYS A 539 34.66 19.46 22.99
C LYS A 539 34.98 18.34 22.01
N TRP A 540 33.99 17.52 21.71
CA TRP A 540 34.10 16.49 20.67
C TRP A 540 34.15 17.14 19.28
N THR A 541 35.00 16.61 18.41
CA THR A 541 35.16 17.05 17.01
C THR A 541 35.32 15.85 16.09
N LEU A 542 34.77 15.94 14.88
CA LEU A 542 34.91 14.91 13.85
C LEU A 542 36.32 14.95 13.25
N MET A 543 36.94 13.79 13.12
CA MET A 543 38.26 13.67 12.50
C MET A 543 38.09 13.50 10.98
N ALA A 544 38.90 14.23 10.21
CA ALA A 544 39.01 13.98 8.77
C ALA A 544 39.61 12.59 8.55
N SER A 545 39.02 11.81 7.62
CA SER A 545 39.53 10.48 7.27
C SER A 545 41.01 10.58 6.85
N PRO A 546 41.93 9.81 7.46
CA PRO A 546 43.32 9.81 7.02
C PRO A 546 43.39 9.20 5.62
N GLY A 547 43.70 10.03 4.61
CA GLY A 547 44.13 9.53 3.31
C GLY A 547 45.45 8.76 3.50
N LEU A 548 45.52 7.52 3.02
CA LEU A 548 46.73 6.71 3.12
C LEU A 548 47.82 7.28 2.20
N GLN A 549 48.85 7.90 2.77
CA GLN A 549 50.12 8.21 2.12
C GLN A 549 51.17 7.13 2.44
N GLY A 550 51.63 6.42 1.41
CA GLY A 550 53.02 5.94 1.26
C GLY A 550 53.44 4.60 1.90
N GLY A 551 54.00 3.72 1.06
CA GLY A 551 54.87 2.62 1.45
C GLY A 551 55.59 2.02 0.23
N SER A 552 56.81 2.49 -0.06
CA SER A 552 57.67 1.97 -1.14
C SER A 552 58.05 0.51 -0.92
N PRO A 553 58.12 -0.35 -1.95
CA PRO A 553 58.52 -1.74 -1.80
C PRO A 553 60.06 -1.86 -1.71
N MET A 554 60.52 -2.65 -0.74
CA MET A 554 61.91 -3.13 -0.70
C MET A 554 62.16 -4.19 -1.78
N ASP A 555 63.32 -4.07 -2.42
CA ASP A 555 63.85 -4.91 -3.49
C ASP A 555 63.85 -6.42 -3.16
N VAL A 556 63.31 -7.21 -4.08
CA VAL A 556 63.77 -8.57 -4.36
C VAL A 556 63.95 -8.69 -5.88
N GLN A 557 65.21 -8.87 -6.30
CA GLN A 557 65.60 -9.08 -7.70
C GLN A 557 65.15 -10.47 -8.21
N ILE A 558 64.32 -10.51 -9.26
CA ILE A 558 64.21 -11.61 -10.22
C ILE A 558 63.95 -11.00 -11.62
N PRO A 559 64.61 -11.48 -12.70
CA PRO A 559 64.84 -10.68 -13.90
C PRO A 559 63.68 -10.63 -14.90
N SER A 560 63.58 -9.45 -15.50
CA SER A 560 63.06 -9.08 -16.82
C SER A 560 62.41 -10.18 -17.68
N GLY A 561 61.08 -10.10 -17.77
CA GLY A 561 60.28 -10.64 -18.86
C GLY A 561 59.02 -9.79 -19.00
N SER A 562 58.89 -9.10 -20.13
CA SER A 562 57.79 -8.19 -20.46
C SER A 562 56.40 -8.80 -20.22
N ALA A 563 55.63 -8.22 -19.31
CA ALA A 563 54.19 -8.42 -19.23
C ALA A 563 53.51 -7.09 -18.86
N SER A 564 52.47 -6.78 -19.61
CA SER A 564 51.51 -5.69 -19.41
C SER A 564 51.13 -5.47 -17.94
N ALA A 565 51.02 -4.21 -17.53
CA ALA A 565 50.48 -3.81 -16.23
C ALA A 565 49.12 -4.50 -15.96
N PRO A 566 48.88 -5.09 -14.78
CA PRO A 566 47.57 -5.65 -14.45
C PRO A 566 46.56 -4.52 -14.29
N VAL A 567 45.47 -4.61 -15.04
CA VAL A 567 44.24 -3.83 -14.83
C VAL A 567 43.78 -4.07 -13.39
N GLY A 568 43.62 -3.00 -12.59
CA GLY A 568 43.16 -3.11 -11.21
C GLY A 568 41.78 -3.79 -11.14
N LYS A 569 41.55 -4.61 -10.10
CA LYS A 569 40.26 -5.27 -9.86
C LYS A 569 39.12 -4.22 -9.85
N PRO A 570 37.93 -4.52 -10.41
CA PRO A 570 36.83 -3.55 -10.50
C PRO A 570 36.10 -3.29 -9.18
N TYR A 571 36.58 -3.84 -8.07
CA TYR A 571 35.97 -3.80 -6.74
C TYR A 571 37.05 -3.75 -5.65
N ALA A 572 36.69 -3.25 -4.47
CA ALA A 572 37.55 -3.27 -3.29
C ALA A 572 37.45 -4.63 -2.57
N THR A 573 38.56 -5.09 -1.99
CA THR A 573 38.57 -6.23 -1.06
C THR A 573 38.60 -5.70 0.38
N VAL A 574 37.66 -6.14 1.21
CA VAL A 574 37.49 -5.67 2.60
C VAL A 574 37.30 -6.84 3.57
N GLY A 575 37.71 -6.65 4.83
CA GLY A 575 37.35 -7.54 5.94
C GLY A 575 36.06 -7.07 6.61
N SER A 576 35.34 -7.96 7.31
CA SER A 576 34.08 -7.59 7.97
C SER A 576 33.81 -8.44 9.22
N SER A 577 33.87 -7.82 10.39
CA SER A 577 33.50 -8.48 11.66
C SER A 577 32.05 -8.98 11.69
N PHE A 578 31.16 -8.33 10.93
CA PHE A 578 29.79 -8.78 10.72
C PHE A 578 29.77 -10.14 10.02
N TRP A 579 30.36 -10.23 8.81
CA TRP A 579 30.38 -11.48 8.05
C TRP A 579 31.26 -12.55 8.69
N ASP A 580 32.29 -12.16 9.44
CA ASP A 580 33.08 -13.07 10.28
C ASP A 580 32.22 -13.78 11.30
N ARG A 581 31.16 -13.15 11.82
CA ARG A 581 30.20 -13.76 12.75
C ARG A 581 29.11 -14.56 12.02
N TYR A 582 28.46 -13.95 11.04
CA TYR A 582 27.22 -14.49 10.46
C TYR A 582 27.43 -15.56 9.38
N LEU A 583 28.65 -15.70 8.84
CA LEU A 583 28.97 -16.82 7.93
C LEU A 583 29.48 -18.06 8.66
N GLN A 584 29.69 -18.00 9.97
CA GLN A 584 29.99 -19.18 10.78
C GLN A 584 28.73 -20.00 10.99
N THR A 585 28.90 -21.33 11.09
CA THR A 585 27.81 -22.22 11.49
C THR A 585 27.55 -22.05 12.99
N ASP A 586 26.48 -21.34 13.34
CA ASP A 586 26.05 -21.09 14.72
C ASP A 586 24.54 -21.33 14.86
N ILE A 587 24.18 -22.60 15.06
CA ILE A 587 22.78 -23.07 15.07
C ILE A 587 21.97 -22.38 16.19
N PHE A 588 22.59 -22.05 17.32
CA PHE A 588 21.88 -21.43 18.44
C PHE A 588 21.51 -19.98 18.14
N ASN A 589 22.45 -19.18 17.62
CA ASN A 589 22.15 -17.81 17.25
C ASN A 589 21.28 -17.73 15.99
N GLU A 590 21.43 -18.66 15.04
CA GLU A 590 20.54 -18.80 13.88
C GLU A 590 19.08 -18.96 14.34
N GLN A 591 18.81 -19.89 15.26
CA GLN A 591 17.47 -20.13 15.81
C GLN A 591 16.94 -18.91 16.56
N HIS A 592 17.76 -18.30 17.41
CA HIS A 592 17.34 -17.14 18.21
C HIS A 592 16.95 -15.93 17.34
N PHE A 593 17.72 -15.68 16.28
CA PHE A 593 17.39 -14.64 15.30
C PHE A 593 16.12 -14.99 14.55
N ALA A 594 15.93 -16.25 14.19
CA ALA A 594 14.73 -16.69 13.50
C ALA A 594 13.46 -16.53 14.35
N GLU A 595 13.49 -16.89 15.63
CA GLU A 595 12.37 -16.69 16.56
C GLU A 595 12.01 -15.20 16.70
N THR A 596 13.02 -14.35 16.83
CA THR A 596 12.85 -12.89 16.94
C THR A 596 12.24 -12.31 15.66
N ALA A 597 12.75 -12.76 14.52
CA ALA A 597 12.28 -12.37 13.20
C ALA A 597 10.83 -12.84 12.94
N LEU A 598 10.51 -14.09 13.25
CA LEU A 598 9.17 -14.65 13.12
C LEU A 598 8.16 -13.88 13.97
N ALA A 599 8.49 -13.57 15.23
CA ALA A 599 7.64 -12.76 16.10
C ALA A 599 7.38 -11.37 15.51
N ARG A 600 8.41 -10.74 14.93
CA ARG A 600 8.27 -9.46 14.24
C ARG A 600 7.39 -9.56 13.00
N GLN A 601 7.59 -10.58 12.14
CA GLN A 601 6.76 -10.77 10.95
C GLN A 601 5.28 -10.92 11.30
N LYS A 602 4.96 -11.71 12.33
CA LYS A 602 3.60 -11.81 12.88
C LYS A 602 3.04 -10.46 13.32
N GLN A 603 3.86 -9.60 13.96
CA GLN A 603 3.43 -8.28 14.44
C GLN A 603 3.15 -7.27 13.32
N VAL A 604 3.86 -7.33 12.18
CA VAL A 604 3.70 -6.35 11.08
C VAL A 604 2.62 -6.74 10.07
N MET A 605 2.19 -8.00 10.11
CA MET A 605 1.11 -8.56 9.29
C MET A 605 -0.27 -8.07 9.74
N SER A 606 -1.20 -7.99 8.80
CA SER A 606 -2.62 -7.69 9.09
C SER A 606 -3.50 -8.64 8.29
N ILE A 607 -3.49 -9.91 8.72
CA ILE A 607 -4.23 -11.02 8.12
C ILE A 607 -5.59 -11.19 8.80
N TRP A 608 -6.59 -11.68 8.05
CA TRP A 608 -7.90 -12.03 8.59
C TRP A 608 -7.78 -13.08 9.71
N ASP A 609 -8.39 -12.81 10.86
CA ASP A 609 -8.45 -13.73 12.00
C ASP A 609 -9.82 -14.40 12.00
N ALA A 610 -9.85 -15.72 11.77
CA ALA A 610 -11.10 -16.42 11.62
C ALA A 610 -11.79 -16.64 12.99
N THR A 611 -13.09 -16.38 13.03
CA THR A 611 -13.90 -16.46 14.26
C THR A 611 -14.68 -17.77 14.33
N PRO A 612 -15.19 -18.19 15.52
CA PRO A 612 -16.05 -19.38 15.63
C PRO A 612 -17.35 -19.32 14.81
N GLU A 613 -17.74 -18.12 14.36
CA GLU A 613 -18.90 -17.91 13.49
C GLU A 613 -18.58 -18.14 12.01
N ASP A 614 -17.29 -18.23 11.66
CA ASP A 614 -16.80 -18.46 10.30
C ASP A 614 -16.93 -19.94 9.94
N VAL A 615 -17.33 -20.21 8.69
CA VAL A 615 -17.49 -21.56 8.17
C VAL A 615 -16.29 -21.94 7.33
N LEU A 616 -15.58 -22.99 7.74
CA LEU A 616 -14.54 -23.61 6.91
C LEU A 616 -15.20 -24.34 5.74
N GLU A 617 -14.84 -23.95 4.52
CA GLU A 617 -15.27 -24.60 3.29
C GLU A 617 -14.06 -25.05 2.47
N SER A 618 -14.24 -26.12 1.68
CA SER A 618 -13.30 -26.44 0.61
C SER A 618 -13.64 -25.60 -0.61
N ASP A 619 -12.68 -24.83 -1.13
CA ASP A 619 -12.89 -24.05 -2.34
C ASP A 619 -13.23 -24.97 -3.52
N SER A 620 -14.14 -24.54 -4.40
CA SER A 620 -14.51 -25.22 -5.65
C SER A 620 -13.38 -25.31 -6.68
N SER A 621 -12.14 -24.99 -6.27
CA SER A 621 -10.93 -25.18 -7.07
C SER A 621 -10.63 -26.68 -7.22
N PRO A 622 -9.97 -27.10 -8.32
CA PRO A 622 -9.56 -28.50 -8.51
C PRO A 622 -8.68 -29.05 -7.38
N ASP A 623 -8.06 -28.15 -6.62
CA ASP A 623 -7.05 -28.44 -5.60
C ASP A 623 -7.66 -28.53 -4.18
N GLY A 624 -8.93 -28.17 -4.01
CA GLY A 624 -9.69 -28.40 -2.76
C GLY A 624 -9.24 -27.60 -1.53
N ASN A 625 -8.44 -26.55 -1.69
CA ASN A 625 -7.88 -25.78 -0.58
C ASN A 625 -8.95 -25.30 0.41
N GLU A 626 -8.63 -25.42 1.70
CA GLU A 626 -9.43 -24.87 2.79
C GLU A 626 -9.48 -23.35 2.71
N VAL A 627 -10.69 -22.81 2.78
CA VAL A 627 -10.97 -21.38 2.81
C VAL A 627 -12.00 -21.11 3.89
N TYR A 628 -11.78 -20.06 4.67
CA TYR A 628 -12.83 -19.61 5.57
C TYR A 628 -13.81 -18.74 4.80
N ARG A 629 -15.10 -19.01 5.02
CA ARG A 629 -16.16 -18.06 4.76
C ARG A 629 -16.53 -17.37 6.06
N ASP A 630 -16.35 -16.07 6.10
CA ASP A 630 -16.90 -15.27 7.20
C ASP A 630 -18.45 -15.34 7.22
N PRO A 631 -19.12 -14.92 8.31
CA PRO A 631 -20.59 -14.90 8.44
C PRO A 631 -21.31 -14.11 7.35
N TRP A 632 -20.58 -13.25 6.64
CA TRP A 632 -21.06 -12.47 5.51
C TRP A 632 -20.76 -13.14 4.16
N GLN A 633 -20.32 -14.40 4.12
CA GLN A 633 -19.97 -15.20 2.93
C GLN A 633 -18.62 -14.84 2.27
N GLY A 634 -17.84 -13.94 2.87
CA GLY A 634 -16.55 -13.51 2.33
C GLY A 634 -15.51 -14.61 2.43
N LYS A 635 -14.92 -14.96 1.29
CA LYS A 635 -13.94 -16.05 1.17
C LYS A 635 -12.52 -15.55 1.42
N HIS A 636 -11.85 -16.14 2.41
CA HIS A 636 -10.48 -15.84 2.82
C HIS A 636 -9.58 -17.06 2.58
N ARG A 637 -8.57 -16.91 1.71
CA ARG A 637 -7.55 -17.94 1.44
C ARG A 637 -6.29 -17.79 2.29
N VAL A 638 -6.05 -16.58 2.76
CA VAL A 638 -4.96 -16.22 3.66
C VAL A 638 -5.61 -15.76 4.95
N PHE A 639 -5.43 -16.53 6.02
CA PHE A 639 -6.07 -16.30 7.31
C PHE A 639 -5.18 -16.79 8.45
N LYS A 640 -5.51 -16.39 9.67
CA LYS A 640 -4.94 -16.94 10.90
C LYS A 640 -6.03 -17.49 11.83
N LEU A 641 -5.66 -18.44 12.67
CA LEU A 641 -6.47 -18.97 13.76
C LEU A 641 -5.76 -18.63 15.07
N GLY A 642 -6.26 -17.63 15.80
CA GLY A 642 -5.59 -17.15 16.99
C GLY A 642 -4.26 -16.45 16.67
N ASP A 643 -3.30 -16.53 17.59
CA ASP A 643 -2.08 -15.72 17.50
C ASP A 643 -0.95 -16.37 16.71
N ASP A 644 -0.93 -17.70 16.62
CA ASP A 644 0.23 -18.45 16.13
C ASP A 644 -0.02 -19.31 14.88
N ASP A 645 -1.27 -19.62 14.52
CA ASP A 645 -1.58 -20.50 13.41
C ASP A 645 -1.94 -19.70 12.15
N TYR A 646 -1.05 -19.68 11.16
CA TYR A 646 -1.21 -18.93 9.91
C TYR A 646 -1.37 -19.89 8.73
N TYR A 647 -2.32 -19.58 7.83
CA TYR A 647 -2.68 -20.46 6.72
C TYR A 647 -2.70 -19.70 5.40
N ALA A 648 -1.94 -20.21 4.43
CA ALA A 648 -1.96 -19.75 3.06
C ALA A 648 -1.40 -20.85 2.14
N ALA A 649 -2.27 -21.70 1.59
CA ALA A 649 -1.86 -22.94 0.91
C ALA A 649 -0.81 -22.72 -0.19
N ASN A 650 -0.93 -21.67 -1.01
CA ASN A 650 0.05 -21.42 -2.08
C ASN A 650 1.39 -20.89 -1.54
N ILE A 651 1.38 -20.10 -0.47
CA ILE A 651 2.60 -19.60 0.18
C ILE A 651 3.31 -20.78 0.85
N THR A 652 2.58 -21.59 1.61
CA THR A 652 3.12 -22.82 2.22
C THR A 652 3.71 -23.75 1.16
N LEU A 653 3.02 -23.96 0.04
CA LEU A 653 3.53 -24.77 -1.08
C LEU A 653 4.82 -24.19 -1.68
N TYR A 654 4.87 -22.87 -1.89
CA TYR A 654 6.06 -22.20 -2.41
C TYR A 654 7.27 -22.37 -1.47
N THR A 655 7.07 -22.17 -0.16
CA THR A 655 8.16 -22.31 0.82
C THR A 655 8.63 -23.75 1.02
N GLN A 656 7.77 -24.74 0.74
CA GLN A 656 8.14 -26.16 0.76
C GLN A 656 8.88 -26.59 -0.51
N ASP A 657 8.45 -26.11 -1.67
CA ASP A 657 8.97 -26.51 -2.98
C ASP A 657 8.87 -25.35 -3.98
N ASP A 658 9.86 -24.46 -3.93
CA ASP A 658 9.92 -23.26 -4.78
C ASP A 658 9.93 -23.61 -6.28
N ALA A 659 10.43 -24.80 -6.63
CA ALA A 659 10.54 -25.28 -7.99
C ALA A 659 9.15 -25.45 -8.66
N GLN A 660 8.08 -25.65 -7.89
CA GLN A 660 6.71 -25.70 -8.43
C GLN A 660 6.28 -24.40 -9.11
N PHE A 661 6.88 -23.27 -8.75
CA PHE A 661 6.59 -21.96 -9.33
C PHE A 661 7.77 -21.44 -10.14
N ASN A 662 8.96 -21.47 -9.53
CA ASN A 662 10.15 -20.85 -10.09
C ASN A 662 10.69 -21.61 -11.31
N ARG A 663 10.48 -22.93 -11.45
CA ARG A 663 10.89 -23.63 -12.68
C ARG A 663 10.22 -23.02 -13.91
N PHE A 664 8.90 -22.83 -13.86
CA PHE A 664 8.16 -22.19 -14.95
C PHE A 664 8.64 -20.76 -15.22
N LEU A 665 8.78 -19.93 -14.18
CA LEU A 665 9.24 -18.55 -14.33
C LEU A 665 10.67 -18.47 -14.89
N ARG A 666 11.52 -19.46 -14.58
CA ARG A 666 12.90 -19.54 -15.05
C ARG A 666 13.02 -20.06 -16.47
N THR A 667 12.26 -21.09 -16.86
CA THR A 667 12.48 -21.83 -18.13
C THR A 667 11.29 -21.83 -19.09
N GLY A 668 10.09 -21.48 -18.64
CA GLY A 668 8.84 -21.67 -19.39
C GLY A 668 8.29 -23.10 -19.32
N GLU A 669 9.00 -24.04 -18.70
CA GLU A 669 8.54 -25.42 -18.59
C GLU A 669 7.48 -25.57 -17.48
N SER A 670 6.29 -26.01 -17.88
CA SER A 670 5.18 -26.25 -16.95
C SER A 670 5.28 -27.62 -16.30
N LEU A 671 5.02 -27.70 -14.99
CA LEU A 671 4.90 -28.97 -14.25
C LEU A 671 3.47 -29.54 -14.25
N GLY A 672 2.48 -28.79 -14.75
CA GLY A 672 1.06 -29.21 -14.76
C GLY A 672 0.18 -28.46 -15.77
N ARG A 673 -1.12 -28.76 -15.81
CA ARG A 673 -2.05 -28.16 -16.79
C ARG A 673 -2.47 -26.71 -16.48
N ASN A 674 -2.18 -26.18 -15.28
CA ASN A 674 -2.66 -24.89 -14.80
C ASN A 674 -1.56 -24.00 -14.18
N GLN A 675 -0.32 -24.10 -14.65
CA GLN A 675 0.83 -23.42 -14.04
C GLN A 675 0.69 -21.90 -13.97
N VAL A 676 0.16 -21.27 -15.03
CA VAL A 676 -0.11 -19.83 -15.07
C VAL A 676 -1.02 -19.42 -13.91
N ARG A 677 -2.13 -20.15 -13.73
CA ARG A 677 -3.11 -19.90 -12.67
C ARG A 677 -2.55 -20.15 -11.27
N ALA A 678 -1.64 -21.11 -11.11
CA ALA A 678 -0.96 -21.34 -9.83
C ALA A 678 -0.11 -20.14 -9.43
N VAL A 679 0.66 -19.58 -10.37
CA VAL A 679 1.46 -18.36 -10.13
C VAL A 679 0.57 -17.14 -9.86
N GLU A 680 -0.55 -16.98 -10.59
CA GLU A 680 -1.52 -15.91 -10.30
C GLU A 680 -2.06 -16.00 -8.87
N ARG A 681 -2.46 -17.20 -8.43
CA ARG A 681 -2.96 -17.41 -7.06
C ARG A 681 -1.91 -17.15 -6.00
N LEU A 682 -0.66 -17.57 -6.22
CA LEU A 682 0.44 -17.26 -5.32
C LEU A 682 0.63 -15.74 -5.22
N ALA A 683 0.65 -15.04 -6.36
CA ALA A 683 0.79 -13.59 -6.39
C ALA A 683 -0.39 -12.87 -5.69
N ASP A 684 -1.61 -13.40 -5.80
CA ASP A 684 -2.78 -12.88 -5.09
C ASP A 684 -2.66 -13.09 -3.57
N ASP A 685 -2.25 -14.28 -3.13
CA ASP A 685 -2.11 -14.59 -1.71
C ASP A 685 -0.99 -13.75 -1.07
N ILE A 686 0.14 -13.55 -1.77
CA ILE A 686 1.23 -12.66 -1.34
C ILE A 686 0.75 -11.21 -1.20
N HIS A 687 -0.10 -10.75 -2.13
CA HIS A 687 -0.66 -9.40 -2.07
C HIS A 687 -1.52 -9.18 -0.82
N VAL A 688 -2.29 -10.19 -0.39
CA VAL A 688 -3.12 -10.13 0.82
C VAL A 688 -2.26 -9.97 2.09
N VAL A 689 -1.05 -10.52 2.10
CA VAL A 689 -0.14 -10.39 3.24
C VAL A 689 0.35 -8.96 3.44
N GLY A 690 0.61 -8.25 2.34
CA GLY A 690 1.10 -6.88 2.33
C GLY A 690 2.63 -6.76 2.39
N TYR A 691 3.12 -5.54 2.24
CA TYR A 691 4.54 -5.24 2.16
C TYR A 691 5.12 -4.72 3.49
N ASN A 692 6.40 -4.98 3.71
CA ASN A 692 7.15 -4.44 4.85
C ASN A 692 8.60 -4.15 4.45
N ASN A 693 9.20 -3.11 5.01
CA ASN A 693 10.60 -2.76 4.74
C ASN A 693 11.39 -2.27 5.97
N ASP A 694 10.97 -2.72 7.15
CA ASP A 694 11.49 -2.21 8.43
C ASP A 694 12.79 -2.90 8.89
N VAL A 695 13.35 -3.79 8.07
CA VAL A 695 14.53 -4.61 8.39
C VAL A 695 15.52 -4.65 7.23
N GLU A 696 16.78 -4.99 7.53
CA GLU A 696 17.74 -5.34 6.49
C GLU A 696 17.48 -6.76 6.00
N LEU A 697 17.54 -6.97 4.69
CA LEU A 697 17.29 -8.24 4.05
C LEU A 697 18.54 -8.75 3.34
N TYR A 698 18.79 -10.05 3.45
CA TYR A 698 19.96 -10.71 2.91
C TYR A 698 19.57 -11.89 2.01
N ARG A 699 20.33 -12.09 0.94
CA ARG A 699 20.18 -13.26 0.06
C ARG A 699 21.54 -13.81 -0.31
N GLY A 700 21.80 -15.06 0.03
CA GLY A 700 22.98 -15.78 -0.44
C GLY A 700 22.75 -16.40 -1.83
N GLY A 701 23.82 -16.49 -2.61
CA GLY A 701 23.82 -17.17 -3.91
C GLY A 701 25.15 -17.87 -4.17
N SER A 702 25.08 -18.96 -4.94
CA SER A 702 26.24 -19.71 -5.43
C SER A 702 26.00 -20.19 -6.86
N GLY A 703 27.08 -20.60 -7.52
CA GLY A 703 27.06 -21.19 -8.86
C GLY A 703 26.19 -22.45 -8.93
N ASP A 704 26.22 -23.30 -7.90
CA ASP A 704 25.39 -24.50 -7.79
C ASP A 704 23.89 -24.18 -7.74
N ARG A 705 23.52 -23.00 -7.25
CA ARG A 705 22.14 -22.48 -7.23
C ARG A 705 21.77 -21.65 -8.45
N GLY A 706 22.70 -21.48 -9.39
CA GLY A 706 22.53 -20.65 -10.58
C GLY A 706 22.44 -19.15 -10.29
N THR A 707 22.82 -18.70 -9.10
CA THR A 707 22.94 -17.27 -8.74
C THR A 707 24.40 -16.98 -8.39
N SER A 708 25.19 -16.57 -9.39
CA SER A 708 26.65 -16.54 -9.27
C SER A 708 27.22 -15.14 -9.09
N GLY A 709 28.16 -15.00 -8.15
CA GLY A 709 29.00 -13.82 -7.95
C GLY A 709 30.03 -13.56 -9.05
N ALA A 710 30.21 -14.51 -9.99
CA ALA A 710 31.25 -14.42 -11.02
C ALA A 710 31.08 -13.22 -11.95
N VAL A 711 29.85 -12.81 -12.25
CA VAL A 711 29.54 -11.67 -13.13
C VAL A 711 29.93 -10.32 -12.51
N PHE A 712 29.95 -10.23 -11.18
CA PHE A 712 30.42 -9.05 -10.46
C PHE A 712 31.95 -9.07 -10.36
N ARG A 713 32.54 -10.24 -10.11
CA ARG A 713 34.01 -10.42 -10.10
C ARG A 713 34.65 -10.13 -11.47
N SER A 714 33.97 -10.46 -12.56
CA SER A 714 34.45 -10.16 -13.91
C SER A 714 34.34 -8.68 -14.28
N GLY A 715 33.56 -7.89 -13.52
CA GLY A 715 33.24 -6.50 -13.84
C GLY A 715 32.24 -6.33 -14.99
N GLN A 716 31.53 -7.40 -15.37
CA GLN A 716 30.43 -7.34 -16.34
C GLN A 716 29.29 -6.47 -15.80
N ILE A 717 28.91 -6.68 -14.54
CA ILE A 717 27.92 -5.87 -13.83
C ILE A 717 28.65 -4.91 -12.89
N LYS A 718 28.24 -3.63 -12.90
CA LYS A 718 28.92 -2.55 -12.19
C LYS A 718 27.98 -1.78 -11.27
N VAL A 719 28.57 -1.00 -10.37
CA VAL A 719 27.83 -0.06 -9.53
C VAL A 719 27.02 0.92 -10.40
N GLY A 720 25.75 1.09 -10.05
CA GLY A 720 24.77 1.89 -10.79
C GLY A 720 24.03 1.15 -11.90
N ASP A 721 24.41 -0.08 -12.26
CA ASP A 721 23.57 -0.95 -13.10
C ASP A 721 22.33 -1.42 -12.33
N VAL A 722 21.34 -1.93 -13.07
CA VAL A 722 20.06 -2.36 -12.51
C VAL A 722 19.91 -3.87 -12.67
N LEU A 723 19.56 -4.55 -11.59
CA LEU A 723 19.17 -5.94 -11.56
C LEU A 723 17.64 -6.05 -11.59
N VAL A 724 17.11 -7.11 -12.15
CA VAL A 724 15.67 -7.43 -12.12
C VAL A 724 15.46 -8.88 -11.74
N ASN A 725 14.52 -9.16 -10.84
CA ASN A 725 14.14 -10.55 -10.58
C ASN A 725 13.08 -11.03 -11.59
N THR A 726 13.33 -12.18 -12.17
CA THR A 726 12.43 -12.81 -13.16
C THR A 726 11.67 -14.01 -12.63
N ASP A 727 11.92 -14.37 -11.37
CA ASP A 727 11.24 -15.40 -10.60
C ASP A 727 10.86 -14.85 -9.21
N VAL A 728 10.14 -15.65 -8.41
CA VAL A 728 9.90 -15.29 -7.01
C VAL A 728 11.24 -15.40 -6.28
N THR A 729 11.68 -14.29 -5.70
CA THR A 729 13.01 -14.16 -5.11
C THR A 729 12.91 -14.02 -3.60
N SER A 730 13.49 -14.98 -2.89
CA SER A 730 13.53 -15.02 -1.42
C SER A 730 14.72 -14.27 -0.84
N PHE A 731 14.46 -13.50 0.20
CA PHE A 731 15.44 -12.90 1.10
C PHE A 731 15.13 -13.32 2.53
N SER A 732 16.09 -13.14 3.42
CA SER A 732 15.93 -13.40 4.85
C SER A 732 16.35 -12.19 5.65
N GLU A 733 15.64 -11.89 6.73
CA GLU A 733 16.11 -10.94 7.76
C GLU A 733 17.06 -11.60 8.78
N ASN A 734 17.23 -12.92 8.72
CA ASN A 734 18.19 -13.68 9.52
C ASN A 734 19.53 -13.80 8.76
N PRO A 735 20.57 -13.02 9.08
CA PRO A 735 21.84 -13.08 8.36
C PRO A 735 22.58 -14.43 8.47
N TYR A 736 22.26 -15.28 9.47
CA TYR A 736 22.91 -16.60 9.63
C TYR A 736 22.56 -17.59 8.51
N VAL A 737 21.36 -17.49 7.92
CA VAL A 737 20.93 -18.43 6.87
C VAL A 737 21.63 -18.19 5.53
N VAL A 738 22.20 -16.99 5.33
CA VAL A 738 22.93 -16.61 4.11
C VAL A 738 24.07 -17.58 3.83
N SER A 739 24.75 -18.06 4.88
CA SER A 739 25.85 -19.02 4.76
C SER A 739 25.45 -20.31 4.06
N ALA A 740 24.21 -20.80 4.29
CA ALA A 740 23.69 -22.00 3.66
C ALA A 740 23.56 -21.86 2.14
N PHE A 741 23.24 -20.65 1.68
CA PHE A 741 22.98 -20.38 0.26
C PHE A 741 24.19 -19.85 -0.50
N ALA A 742 25.11 -19.14 0.17
CA ALA A 742 26.30 -18.56 -0.44
C ALA A 742 27.51 -19.52 -0.51
N SER A 743 27.40 -20.72 0.05
CA SER A 743 28.49 -21.69 0.15
C SER A 743 28.19 -22.99 -0.62
N SER A 744 29.13 -23.95 -0.56
CA SER A 744 28.98 -25.32 -1.06
C SER A 744 27.81 -26.10 -0.46
N ARG A 745 27.13 -25.57 0.56
CA ARG A 745 25.88 -26.14 1.09
C ARG A 745 24.71 -26.01 0.11
N ALA A 746 24.73 -24.99 -0.77
CA ALA A 746 23.71 -24.77 -1.79
C ALA A 746 22.24 -24.84 -1.28
N GLY A 747 21.99 -24.40 -0.04
CA GLY A 747 20.68 -24.43 0.62
C GLY A 747 20.45 -25.61 1.57
N ALA A 748 21.40 -26.55 1.70
CA ALA A 748 21.28 -27.64 2.66
C ALA A 748 21.35 -27.12 4.12
N PRO A 749 20.52 -27.67 5.04
CA PRO A 749 20.50 -27.27 6.44
C PRO A 749 21.83 -27.64 7.13
N ALA A 750 22.15 -26.92 8.22
CA ALA A 750 23.43 -27.08 8.91
C ALA A 750 23.62 -28.49 9.49
N SER A 751 22.52 -29.19 9.75
CA SER A 751 22.48 -30.55 10.28
C SER A 751 22.76 -31.66 9.24
N ALA A 752 22.68 -31.37 7.94
CA ALA A 752 22.81 -32.36 6.86
C ALA A 752 24.26 -32.56 6.36
N MET A 753 25.27 -32.13 7.13
CA MET A 753 26.66 -32.04 6.69
C MET A 753 27.33 -33.40 6.43
N LEU A 754 28.01 -33.50 5.28
CA LEU A 754 28.93 -34.60 4.92
C LEU A 754 30.40 -34.12 4.71
N GLY A 755 30.72 -32.83 4.89
CA GLY A 755 32.06 -32.25 4.67
C GLY A 755 32.21 -30.77 5.06
N PRO A 756 33.40 -30.16 4.89
CA PRO A 756 33.67 -28.76 5.25
C PRO A 756 32.97 -27.76 4.29
N VAL A 757 32.43 -26.69 4.85
CA VAL A 757 31.79 -25.60 4.10
C VAL A 757 32.84 -24.77 3.38
N THR A 758 32.67 -24.55 2.08
CA THR A 758 33.58 -23.77 1.26
C THR A 758 32.86 -22.66 0.53
N PHE A 759 33.57 -21.56 0.30
CA PHE A 759 33.13 -20.42 -0.50
C PHE A 759 34.06 -20.27 -1.69
N ASP A 760 33.52 -20.03 -2.87
CA ASP A 760 34.27 -19.99 -4.12
C ASP A 760 34.06 -18.67 -4.89
N ASP A 761 34.60 -18.59 -6.11
CA ASP A 761 34.46 -17.41 -6.95
C ASP A 761 33.03 -17.18 -7.49
N THR A 762 32.08 -18.05 -7.15
CA THR A 762 30.65 -17.90 -7.44
C THR A 762 29.86 -17.47 -6.20
N SER A 763 30.43 -17.52 -4.99
CA SER A 763 29.76 -17.07 -3.77
C SER A 763 29.42 -15.58 -3.81
N VAL A 764 28.16 -15.24 -3.59
CA VAL A 764 27.62 -13.87 -3.57
C VAL A 764 26.60 -13.70 -2.45
N VAL A 765 26.53 -12.49 -1.90
CA VAL A 765 25.50 -12.07 -0.96
C VAL A 765 24.93 -10.73 -1.41
N PHE A 766 23.61 -10.70 -1.62
CA PHE A 766 22.87 -9.47 -1.85
C PHE A 766 22.37 -8.91 -0.53
N VAL A 767 22.51 -7.60 -0.36
CA VAL A 767 22.07 -6.86 0.83
C VAL A 767 21.10 -5.76 0.41
N LEU A 768 19.91 -5.79 0.99
CA LEU A 768 18.86 -4.78 0.85
C LEU A 768 18.71 -4.05 2.19
N PRO A 769 19.28 -2.84 2.33
CA PRO A 769 19.18 -2.09 3.59
C PRO A 769 17.75 -1.76 3.95
N LYS A 770 17.49 -1.64 5.26
CA LYS A 770 16.20 -1.17 5.80
C LYS A 770 15.76 0.13 5.12
N GLY A 771 14.49 0.19 4.73
CA GLY A 771 13.90 1.39 4.10
C GLY A 771 14.45 1.70 2.69
N ARG A 772 15.15 0.77 2.04
CA ARG A 772 15.66 0.90 0.66
C ARG A 772 14.96 -0.01 -0.34
N TYR A 773 13.85 -0.62 0.06
CA TYR A 773 13.00 -1.45 -0.77
C TYR A 773 11.52 -1.28 -0.38
N LEU A 774 10.61 -1.70 -1.24
CA LEU A 774 9.18 -1.44 -1.15
C LEU A 774 8.31 -2.70 -1.29
N ARG A 775 8.78 -3.71 -2.02
CA ARG A 775 7.93 -4.85 -2.44
C ARG A 775 8.29 -6.19 -1.76
N ALA A 776 8.95 -6.16 -0.61
CA ALA A 776 9.18 -7.38 0.17
C ALA A 776 7.93 -7.75 0.97
N THR A 777 7.53 -9.02 0.89
CA THR A 777 6.43 -9.58 1.67
C THR A 777 6.96 -10.60 2.68
N PRO A 778 6.83 -10.38 4.00
CA PRO A 778 7.19 -11.37 5.00
C PRO A 778 6.30 -12.60 4.87
N VAL A 779 6.87 -13.81 4.86
CA VAL A 779 6.10 -15.06 4.68
C VAL A 779 6.47 -16.15 5.69
N ALA A 780 7.43 -15.92 6.58
CA ALA A 780 7.86 -16.91 7.56
C ALA A 780 6.71 -17.50 8.40
N PRO A 781 5.67 -16.75 8.82
CA PRO A 781 4.53 -17.32 9.54
C PRO A 781 3.77 -18.44 8.80
N PHE A 782 3.79 -18.44 7.46
CA PHE A 782 3.13 -19.47 6.63
C PHE A 782 4.08 -20.59 6.19
N SER A 783 5.38 -20.41 6.45
CA SER A 783 6.44 -21.23 5.90
C SER A 783 6.54 -22.58 6.60
N ALA A 784 6.88 -23.62 5.84
CA ALA A 784 7.27 -24.91 6.41
C ALA A 784 8.66 -24.88 7.07
N SER A 785 9.45 -23.83 6.82
CA SER A 785 10.76 -23.57 7.43
C SER A 785 10.79 -22.12 7.94
N PRO A 786 10.05 -21.81 9.01
CA PRO A 786 9.96 -20.46 9.56
C PRO A 786 11.31 -19.93 10.05
N ASP A 787 12.27 -20.83 10.30
CA ASP A 787 13.61 -20.51 10.77
C ASP A 787 14.41 -19.65 9.76
N GLU A 788 14.03 -19.70 8.48
CA GLU A 788 14.62 -18.86 7.45
C GLU A 788 14.23 -17.39 7.56
N ALA A 789 13.20 -17.06 8.34
CA ALA A 789 12.68 -15.69 8.45
C ALA A 789 12.47 -15.03 7.07
N GLU A 790 11.86 -15.80 6.16
CA GLU A 790 11.79 -15.47 4.75
C GLU A 790 10.89 -14.26 4.47
N SER A 791 11.36 -13.41 3.56
CA SER A 791 10.57 -12.37 2.88
C SER A 791 10.79 -12.48 1.38
N ILE A 792 9.72 -12.43 0.59
CA ILE A 792 9.78 -12.69 -0.85
C ILE A 792 9.43 -11.45 -1.68
N PHE A 793 10.04 -11.38 -2.86
CA PHE A 793 9.73 -10.44 -3.91
C PHE A 793 9.12 -11.20 -5.09
N LEU A 794 7.94 -10.78 -5.53
CA LEU A 794 7.35 -11.23 -6.80
C LEU A 794 8.21 -10.76 -7.98
N PRO A 795 8.17 -11.46 -9.15
CA PRO A 795 8.89 -11.02 -10.34
C PRO A 795 8.56 -9.56 -10.72
N GLY A 796 9.52 -8.85 -11.31
CA GLY A 796 9.31 -7.46 -11.74
C GLY A 796 9.78 -6.39 -10.77
N CYS A 797 10.60 -6.76 -9.78
CA CYS A 797 11.30 -5.81 -8.92
C CYS A 797 12.66 -5.44 -9.52
N TYR A 798 12.96 -4.13 -9.56
CA TYR A 798 14.21 -3.60 -10.09
C TYR A 798 15.09 -3.13 -8.94
N PHE A 799 16.37 -3.44 -8.98
CA PHE A 799 17.33 -3.12 -7.92
C PHE A 799 18.55 -2.40 -8.51
N GLN A 800 18.74 -1.13 -8.16
CA GLN A 800 19.96 -0.41 -8.51
C GLN A 800 21.09 -0.81 -7.56
N ILE A 801 22.26 -1.14 -8.13
CA ILE A 801 23.43 -1.51 -7.34
C ILE A 801 24.10 -0.26 -6.76
N ASP A 802 24.21 -0.20 -5.44
CA ASP A 802 24.85 0.89 -4.71
C ASP A 802 26.34 0.61 -4.49
N SER A 803 26.70 -0.63 -4.19
CA SER A 803 28.10 -1.03 -4.01
C SER A 803 28.36 -2.51 -4.32
N ILE A 804 29.60 -2.78 -4.75
CA ILE A 804 30.12 -4.12 -5.02
C ILE A 804 31.46 -4.24 -4.29
N GLU A 805 31.55 -5.16 -3.35
CA GLU A 805 32.73 -5.36 -2.49
C GLU A 805 33.04 -6.85 -2.38
N GLU A 806 34.31 -7.21 -2.50
CA GLU A 806 34.76 -8.55 -2.13
C GLU A 806 35.02 -8.59 -0.62
N VAL A 807 34.20 -9.32 0.13
CA VAL A 807 34.39 -9.50 1.56
C VAL A 807 35.13 -10.80 1.80
N SER A 808 36.28 -10.73 2.47
CA SER A 808 37.11 -11.89 2.79
C SER A 808 37.37 -11.97 4.29
N GLY A 809 37.17 -13.16 4.85
CA GLY A 809 37.53 -13.51 6.22
C GLY A 809 38.45 -14.74 6.25
N GLU A 810 38.64 -15.31 7.44
CA GLU A 810 39.56 -16.45 7.62
C GLU A 810 39.16 -17.71 6.82
N PHE A 811 37.85 -17.94 6.66
CA PHE A 811 37.31 -19.17 6.06
C PHE A 811 36.35 -18.93 4.88
N TYR A 812 36.11 -17.67 4.50
CA TYR A 812 35.15 -17.33 3.43
C TYR A 812 35.68 -16.20 2.54
N ARG A 813 35.19 -16.19 1.30
CA ARG A 813 35.35 -15.08 0.35
C ARG A 813 34.07 -14.96 -0.47
N ILE A 814 33.38 -13.85 -0.33
CA ILE A 814 32.09 -13.60 -0.98
C ILE A 814 32.11 -12.29 -1.74
N MET A 815 31.28 -12.19 -2.78
CA MET A 815 30.95 -10.89 -3.36
C MET A 815 29.72 -10.31 -2.64
N LYS A 816 29.87 -9.20 -1.94
CA LYS A 816 28.76 -8.46 -1.33
C LYS A 816 28.26 -7.43 -2.34
N VAL A 817 26.98 -7.52 -2.68
CA VAL A 817 26.29 -6.58 -3.57
C VAL A 817 25.20 -5.88 -2.77
N GLN A 818 25.43 -4.61 -2.41
CA GLN A 818 24.42 -3.80 -1.77
C GLN A 818 23.61 -3.08 -2.84
N MET A 819 22.29 -3.07 -2.67
CA MET A 819 21.38 -2.51 -3.65
C MET A 819 20.17 -1.86 -2.99
N GLN A 820 19.46 -1.05 -3.77
CA GLN A 820 18.19 -0.46 -3.40
C GLN A 820 17.16 -0.71 -4.50
N GLU A 821 15.90 -0.89 -4.11
CA GLU A 821 14.82 -1.04 -5.07
C GLU A 821 14.56 0.29 -5.79
N VAL A 822 14.34 0.19 -7.09
CA VAL A 822 13.92 1.30 -7.95
C VAL A 822 12.66 0.90 -8.70
N ASP A 823 11.88 1.90 -9.11
CA ASP A 823 10.55 1.65 -9.66
C ASP A 823 10.59 1.10 -11.08
N ARG A 824 11.67 1.40 -11.82
CA ARG A 824 11.80 1.11 -13.24
C ARG A 824 13.27 1.02 -13.65
N PRO A 825 13.57 0.42 -14.81
CA PRO A 825 14.91 0.51 -15.39
C PRO A 825 15.35 1.96 -15.55
N ILE A 826 16.62 2.24 -15.23
CA ILE A 826 17.19 3.58 -15.33
C ILE A 826 17.71 3.78 -16.75
N GLN A 827 17.26 4.85 -17.42
CA GLN A 827 17.69 5.15 -18.78
C GLN A 827 19.22 5.31 -18.85
N GLY A 828 19.85 4.61 -19.79
CA GLY A 828 21.31 4.63 -19.97
C GLY A 828 22.07 3.70 -19.00
N ARG A 829 21.39 2.94 -18.14
CA ARG A 829 21.97 1.87 -17.33
C ARG A 829 21.59 0.51 -17.91
N ALA A 830 22.51 -0.45 -17.80
CA ALA A 830 22.24 -1.80 -18.24
C ALA A 830 21.30 -2.50 -17.24
N LEU A 831 20.45 -3.39 -17.78
CA LEU A 831 19.45 -4.14 -17.04
C LEU A 831 19.75 -5.63 -17.16
N TYR A 832 19.98 -6.28 -16.02
CA TYR A 832 20.37 -7.69 -15.96
C TYR A 832 19.41 -8.50 -15.10
N ASP A 833 19.16 -9.75 -15.48
CA ASP A 833 18.48 -10.71 -14.61
C ASP A 833 19.33 -10.99 -13.37
N MET A 834 18.75 -10.79 -12.19
CA MET A 834 19.45 -10.89 -10.90
C MET A 834 20.04 -12.28 -10.66
N ARG A 835 19.37 -13.33 -11.16
CA ARG A 835 19.78 -14.72 -10.98
C ARG A 835 20.96 -15.06 -11.90
N THR A 836 20.79 -14.86 -13.20
CA THR A 836 21.75 -15.32 -14.21
C THR A 836 22.85 -14.32 -14.53
N GLY A 837 22.62 -13.03 -14.29
CA GLY A 837 23.50 -11.95 -14.74
C GLY A 837 23.43 -11.67 -16.24
N GLU A 838 22.48 -12.28 -16.96
CA GLU A 838 22.27 -12.05 -18.39
C GLU A 838 21.46 -10.77 -18.63
N PRO A 839 21.65 -10.05 -19.77
CA PRO A 839 20.81 -8.91 -20.12
C PRO A 839 19.33 -9.29 -20.17
N PHE A 840 18.46 -8.48 -19.57
CA PHE A 840 17.03 -8.73 -19.54
C PHE A 840 16.28 -7.93 -20.61
N SER A 841 15.36 -8.60 -21.31
CA SER A 841 14.32 -7.97 -22.14
C SER A 841 12.97 -8.59 -21.80
N ARG A 842 11.96 -7.74 -21.67
CA ARG A 842 10.57 -8.13 -21.45
C ARG A 842 10.07 -9.03 -22.58
N GLU A 843 10.41 -8.72 -23.82
CA GLU A 843 10.00 -9.46 -25.01
C GLU A 843 10.57 -10.88 -24.99
N GLN A 844 11.85 -11.01 -24.63
CA GLN A 844 12.50 -12.31 -24.48
C GLN A 844 11.89 -13.12 -23.33
N TYR A 845 11.60 -12.47 -22.21
CA TYR A 845 10.92 -13.12 -21.08
C TYR A 845 9.50 -13.59 -21.45
N ALA A 846 8.75 -12.79 -22.22
CA ALA A 846 7.43 -13.16 -22.72
C ALA A 846 7.48 -14.37 -23.66
N LEU A 847 8.45 -14.39 -24.59
CA LEU A 847 8.68 -15.51 -25.49
C LEU A 847 9.04 -16.79 -24.71
N LYS A 848 9.84 -16.65 -23.65
CA LYS A 848 10.24 -17.76 -22.79
C LYS A 848 9.05 -18.42 -22.09
N LEU A 849 8.10 -17.65 -21.57
CA LEU A 849 6.93 -18.19 -20.86
C LEU A 849 5.79 -18.65 -21.79
N GLY A 850 5.79 -18.19 -23.04
CA GLY A 850 4.75 -18.51 -24.02
C GLY A 850 3.52 -17.60 -23.95
N THR A 851 2.65 -17.70 -24.96
CA THR A 851 1.50 -16.79 -25.15
C THR A 851 0.47 -16.89 -24.03
N ASP A 852 0.27 -18.07 -23.47
CA ASP A 852 -0.71 -18.32 -22.40
C ASP A 852 -0.33 -17.61 -21.09
N ALA A 853 0.96 -17.30 -20.91
CA ALA A 853 1.49 -16.59 -19.75
C ALA A 853 1.48 -15.06 -19.91
N LYS A 854 0.88 -14.52 -20.99
CA LYS A 854 0.81 -13.07 -21.24
C LYS A 854 0.28 -12.30 -20.02
N VAL A 855 -0.73 -12.86 -19.33
CA VAL A 855 -1.29 -12.25 -18.11
C VAL A 855 -0.25 -12.07 -17.01
N LEU A 856 0.65 -13.05 -16.81
CA LEU A 856 1.74 -12.95 -15.83
C LEU A 856 2.81 -11.95 -16.26
N VAL A 857 3.16 -11.95 -17.54
CA VAL A 857 4.14 -11.00 -18.08
C VAL A 857 3.62 -9.57 -17.97
N ASP A 858 2.36 -9.34 -18.31
CA ASP A 858 1.74 -8.03 -18.17
C ASP A 858 1.66 -7.63 -16.70
N ARG A 859 1.28 -8.54 -15.79
CA ARG A 859 1.23 -8.31 -14.34
C ARG A 859 2.58 -7.96 -13.72
N PHE A 860 3.63 -8.72 -14.02
CA PHE A 860 4.96 -8.52 -13.40
C PHE A 860 5.81 -7.49 -14.13
N PHE A 861 5.63 -7.35 -15.44
CA PHE A 861 6.39 -6.44 -16.30
C PHE A 861 5.42 -5.63 -17.17
N PRO A 862 4.75 -4.61 -16.63
CA PRO A 862 3.76 -3.84 -17.37
C PRO A 862 4.38 -3.10 -18.56
N GLN A 863 3.68 -3.06 -19.71
CA GLN A 863 4.17 -2.39 -20.93
C GLN A 863 4.27 -0.87 -20.76
N ASN A 864 3.37 -0.28 -19.98
CA ASN A 864 3.40 1.14 -19.69
C ASN A 864 4.19 1.35 -18.38
N PRO A 865 5.39 1.96 -18.41
CA PRO A 865 6.17 2.23 -17.19
C PRO A 865 5.53 3.27 -16.27
N MET A 866 4.39 3.82 -16.68
CA MET A 866 3.51 4.68 -15.89
C MET A 866 2.44 3.91 -15.11
N THR A 867 2.41 2.58 -15.22
CA THR A 867 1.57 1.72 -14.39
C THR A 867 2.06 1.79 -12.95
N ASP A 868 1.15 1.85 -11.98
CA ASP A 868 1.53 2.08 -10.58
C ASP A 868 2.35 0.91 -10.05
N LEU A 869 3.31 1.22 -9.16
CA LEU A 869 4.20 0.27 -8.47
C LEU A 869 3.48 -0.94 -7.85
N PHE A 870 2.18 -0.82 -7.59
CA PHE A 870 1.36 -1.77 -6.86
C PHE A 870 0.08 -2.13 -7.63
N SER A 871 0.11 -2.05 -8.96
CA SER A 871 -0.98 -2.53 -9.82
C SER A 871 -0.83 -4.00 -10.19
N PRO A 872 -1.64 -4.90 -9.61
CA PRO A 872 -2.15 -6.06 -10.32
C PRO A 872 -2.91 -5.55 -11.55
N HIS A 873 -2.50 -6.01 -12.72
CA HIS A 873 -3.31 -5.95 -13.93
C HIS A 873 -4.41 -7.01 -13.88
#